data_AF-A0A8C8JV46-F1
#
_entry.id   AF-A0A8C8JV46-F1
#
_cell.length_a   1.000
_cell.length_b   1.000
_cell.length_c   1.000
_cell.angle_alpha   90.00
_cell.angle_beta   90.00
_cell.angle_gamma   90.00
#
_symmetry.space_group_name_H-M   'P 1'
#
loop_
_entity.id
_entity.type
_entity.pdbx_description
1 polymer ?
#
loop_
_entity_poly.entity_id
_entity_poly.type
_entity_poly.pdbx_seq_one_letter_code
_entity_poly.pdbx_strand_id
1 'polypeptide(L)'
;MSFSFEGDFKTRPKVSLGGASKKDERRRLKNAIIIQSYIRGYHDRKQQYAIQRGNFDRCVCQAQSEGGPPISDAASLSLLTRQLLFFYRQSEDSQRLIWICQNLVKYNGQFVKLLAGPERQTCVFQIKRVLGFCCRLLQTCKDDSLNVAVPMRMLEIYSSERTYLPVLQDVNCVASLIEQILHYMVQKGKYHEDICGSRNAFFVFAAFTEEFISAPFTEQIFHFFIPALSDPRLHFPFEAFLGSLQATVVSSAAAQKQAPWLFYFVLSAGETCLGSLSEEGLQLYLRALQTLLPLLPVSESTSRPEVISDSEDEEDTDIQAPSTQHDGYRISVQLITEECVHKLDTKQQTNALLNLVWRDSASEEVFTMMASICHTLMVQHRMMVPKVRLLYSLAFNARFLRHLWHLIQSMTTKMITGSMVPLLQVISRGSPMSLEDSNRIIPLFYLFSSLFSHSLISVHDSEFFGYPMEGHGHSNTSMMPFTLSELVTLSRLLRDACLGIIKLAYPETKTEHREEYMAAFRSVGVKTNTEVQQRIQAEQKRWVQLFKVITNLVKMVKARDIRRPFCPAGHWLAEEVNIRADKVTQLYVPSARHVWRTRRMGRIGPLQSTLDVGMEPPQLSVSEERHLAILTELPFVVPFEERVKIFQRLIYADKRDVQGDGPFLDGINVTIRRNYIYEDAYDKLSPENEADLKKRIRVHLLNAHGLDEAGIDGGGIFREFLNELLKSGFNPNQGFFKTTNEGLLYPSPTAQMLVGDSFARHYYFLGRILGKALYENMLVELPFASFFLSKLLGTSADVDIHHLASLDPEMYRNLLFLKSYEDDVEDLGLNFTIVNNDLGEAQVVELKPGGKDIPVSTANRIAYIHLVADYRLNKQIRPHCLAFRQGLANVVNLEWLRMFDQQEIQVLISGAHVPICLDDLKTFTNYSGMIALWMSCTPHSNLPSPSPFLIHPNPNSLCSTPYKSAGIDNLDPLFLKLSAEIVATPITSLFNLFHII
;
A
#
# COMPACT_ATOMS: atom_id res chain seq x y z
N MET A 1 76.87 27.27 26.89
CA MET A 1 77.89 26.70 25.98
C MET A 1 77.94 27.63 24.76
N SER A 2 78.77 28.68 24.72
CA SER A 2 80.21 28.71 24.32
C SER A 2 80.41 28.27 22.86
N PHE A 3 80.92 29.02 21.87
CA PHE A 3 81.51 30.37 21.66
C PHE A 3 81.37 30.66 20.13
N SER A 4 81.05 31.89 19.70
CA SER A 4 81.95 32.93 19.12
C SER A 4 82.08 32.96 17.59
N PHE A 5 82.01 34.20 17.10
CA PHE A 5 82.15 34.70 15.73
C PHE A 5 83.62 34.93 15.40
N GLU A 6 84.07 34.56 14.20
CA GLU A 6 85.14 35.28 13.48
C GLU A 6 85.09 34.93 11.99
N GLY A 7 85.11 35.97 11.16
CA GLY A 7 85.03 35.88 9.71
C GLY A 7 86.41 35.78 9.06
N ASP A 8 86.43 35.33 7.81
CA ASP A 8 87.57 35.50 6.92
C ASP A 8 87.10 35.76 5.48
N PHE A 9 87.37 36.98 5.00
CA PHE A 9 87.13 37.40 3.62
C PHE A 9 88.24 36.84 2.72
N LYS A 10 87.89 35.90 1.82
CA LYS A 10 88.71 35.56 0.65
C LYS A 10 88.01 36.00 -0.64
N THR A 11 88.62 36.96 -1.32
CA THR A 11 88.24 37.46 -2.65
C THR A 11 88.33 36.37 -3.71
N ARG A 12 87.21 36.09 -4.40
CA ARG A 12 87.16 35.19 -5.56
C ARG A 12 87.66 35.88 -6.84
N PRO A 13 88.25 35.14 -7.79
CA PRO A 13 88.82 35.70 -9.02
C PRO A 13 87.73 36.16 -10.00
N LYS A 14 87.99 37.26 -10.73
CA LYS A 14 87.18 37.71 -11.86
C LYS A 14 87.33 36.71 -13.02
N VAL A 15 86.28 35.95 -13.31
CA VAL A 15 86.16 35.12 -14.52
C VAL A 15 85.40 35.92 -15.59
N SER A 16 85.92 35.92 -16.82
CA SER A 16 85.46 36.75 -17.95
C SER A 16 84.02 36.46 -18.38
N LEU A 17 83.17 37.50 -18.43
CA LEU A 17 81.75 37.47 -18.85
C LEU A 17 81.52 37.37 -20.38
N GLY A 18 82.56 37.22 -21.20
CA GLY A 18 82.44 37.26 -22.67
C GLY A 18 81.73 36.06 -23.33
N GLY A 19 81.68 34.90 -22.65
CA GLY A 19 81.08 33.67 -23.19
C GLY A 19 79.56 33.56 -23.02
N ALA A 20 79.01 34.11 -21.93
CA ALA A 20 77.58 34.08 -21.64
C ALA A 20 76.79 35.05 -22.56
N SER A 21 77.33 36.24 -22.79
CA SER A 21 76.72 37.27 -23.65
C SER A 21 76.54 36.79 -25.11
N LYS A 22 77.55 36.14 -25.71
CA LYS A 22 77.43 35.58 -27.06
C LYS A 22 76.44 34.41 -27.17
N LYS A 23 76.22 33.65 -26.09
CA LYS A 23 75.28 32.52 -26.04
C LYS A 23 73.83 33.01 -25.93
N ASP A 24 73.59 34.03 -25.10
CA ASP A 24 72.28 34.67 -24.98
C ASP A 24 71.89 35.44 -26.25
N GLU A 25 72.85 36.08 -26.93
CA GLU A 25 72.62 36.77 -28.19
C GLU A 25 72.28 35.80 -29.33
N ARG A 26 72.97 34.66 -29.44
CA ARG A 26 72.58 33.57 -30.35
C ARG A 26 71.20 33.00 -30.04
N ARG A 27 70.80 32.93 -28.76
CA ARG A 27 69.49 32.45 -28.33
C ARG A 27 68.38 33.44 -28.69
N ARG A 28 68.62 34.75 -28.50
CA ARG A 28 67.72 35.83 -28.95
C ARG A 28 67.55 35.82 -30.46
N LEU A 29 68.63 35.63 -31.22
CA LEU A 29 68.56 35.56 -32.69
C LEU A 29 67.75 34.33 -33.16
N LYS A 30 67.99 33.15 -32.57
CA LYS A 30 67.17 31.95 -32.86
C LYS A 30 65.69 32.16 -32.52
N ASN A 31 65.38 32.75 -31.37
CA ASN A 31 64.00 33.04 -30.99
C ASN A 31 63.34 34.05 -31.94
N ALA A 32 64.08 35.08 -32.38
CA ALA A 32 63.59 36.05 -33.38
C ALA A 32 63.30 35.38 -34.73
N ILE A 33 64.18 34.48 -35.20
CA ILE A 33 63.96 33.71 -36.43
C ILE A 33 62.73 32.80 -36.29
N ILE A 34 62.57 32.15 -35.13
CA ILE A 34 61.39 31.33 -34.84
C ILE A 34 60.13 32.20 -34.91
N ILE A 35 60.07 33.33 -34.21
CA ILE A 35 58.93 34.25 -34.23
C ILE A 35 58.64 34.74 -35.65
N GLN A 36 59.67 35.17 -36.40
CA GLN A 36 59.50 35.60 -37.79
C GLN A 36 58.99 34.47 -38.70
N SER A 37 59.45 33.23 -38.50
CA SER A 37 58.95 32.06 -39.25
C SER A 37 57.48 31.76 -38.91
N TYR A 38 57.08 31.91 -37.65
CA TYR A 38 55.68 31.77 -37.22
C TYR A 38 54.79 32.87 -37.81
N ILE A 39 55.26 34.12 -37.86
CA ILE A 39 54.54 35.26 -38.46
C ILE A 39 54.40 35.09 -39.97
N ARG A 40 55.47 34.71 -40.68
CA ARG A 40 55.42 34.41 -42.13
C ARG A 40 54.45 33.27 -42.42
N GLY A 41 54.54 32.18 -41.66
CA GLY A 41 53.60 31.06 -41.75
C GLY A 41 52.17 31.44 -41.39
N TYR A 42 51.95 32.39 -40.48
CA TYR A 42 50.63 32.91 -40.16
C TYR A 42 50.03 33.72 -41.31
N HIS A 43 50.81 34.63 -41.91
CA HIS A 43 50.39 35.41 -43.08
C HIS A 43 50.06 34.52 -44.28
N ASP A 44 50.93 33.55 -44.57
CA ASP A 44 50.73 32.60 -45.65
C ASP A 44 49.46 31.74 -45.42
N ARG A 45 49.27 31.18 -44.22
CA ARG A 45 48.02 30.48 -43.88
C ARG A 45 46.79 31.37 -43.99
N LYS A 46 46.86 32.64 -43.57
CA LYS A 46 45.75 33.59 -43.68
C LYS A 46 45.40 33.86 -45.15
N GLN A 47 46.40 34.02 -46.01
CA GLN A 47 46.22 34.18 -47.45
C GLN A 47 45.62 32.92 -48.08
N GLN A 48 46.13 31.73 -47.74
CA GLN A 48 45.60 30.46 -48.22
C GLN A 48 44.15 30.23 -47.78
N TYR A 49 43.79 30.58 -46.54
CA TYR A 49 42.40 30.50 -46.08
C TYR A 49 41.48 31.43 -46.88
N ALA A 50 41.91 32.65 -47.20
CA ALA A 50 41.14 33.57 -48.03
C ALA A 50 40.93 33.03 -49.46
N ILE A 51 41.98 32.48 -50.08
CA ILE A 51 41.89 31.86 -51.41
C ILE A 51 40.92 30.68 -51.40
N GLN A 52 41.06 29.77 -50.44
CA GLN A 52 40.21 28.58 -50.36
C GLN A 52 38.75 28.93 -50.02
N ARG A 53 38.49 29.96 -49.20
CA ARG A 53 37.13 30.50 -48.99
C ARG A 53 36.52 31.05 -50.26
N GLY A 54 37.28 31.83 -51.02
CA GLY A 54 36.79 32.37 -52.30
C GLY A 54 36.49 31.28 -53.33
N ASN A 55 37.30 30.20 -53.35
CA ASN A 55 37.03 29.03 -54.18
C ASN A 55 35.77 28.29 -53.73
N PHE A 56 35.62 28.08 -52.42
CA PHE A 56 34.43 27.46 -51.83
C PHE A 56 33.16 28.23 -52.21
N ASP A 57 33.14 29.54 -51.96
CA ASP A 57 31.98 30.39 -52.24
C ASP A 57 31.64 30.41 -53.74
N ARG A 58 32.66 30.44 -54.62
CA ARG A 58 32.46 30.35 -56.07
C ARG A 58 31.80 29.04 -56.48
N CYS A 59 32.25 27.91 -55.93
CA CYS A 59 31.64 26.60 -56.19
C CYS A 59 30.20 26.52 -55.68
N VAL A 60 29.91 27.09 -54.50
CA VAL A 60 28.55 27.18 -53.94
C VAL A 60 27.64 28.01 -54.85
N CYS A 61 28.07 29.19 -55.29
CA CYS A 61 27.29 30.05 -56.18
C CYS A 61 27.02 29.39 -57.54
N GLN A 62 28.00 28.69 -58.10
CA GLN A 62 27.84 27.96 -59.37
C GLN A 62 26.80 26.83 -59.24
N ALA A 63 26.78 26.12 -58.11
CA ALA A 63 25.81 25.07 -57.85
C ALA A 63 24.39 25.57 -57.53
N GLN A 64 24.26 26.83 -57.12
CA GLN A 64 22.96 27.48 -56.88
C GLN A 64 22.36 28.13 -58.14
N SER A 65 23.14 28.30 -59.21
CA SER A 65 22.66 28.85 -60.48
C SER A 65 21.91 27.83 -61.33
N GLU A 66 20.78 28.22 -61.93
CA GLU A 66 19.97 27.40 -62.83
C GLU A 66 20.81 26.99 -64.07
N GLY A 67 21.44 25.81 -64.00
CA GLY A 67 22.28 25.25 -65.08
C GLY A 67 23.66 24.72 -64.65
N GLY A 68 24.05 24.83 -63.37
CA GLY A 68 25.30 24.23 -62.86
C GLY A 68 25.23 22.69 -62.72
N PRO A 69 26.35 21.96 -62.80
CA PRO A 69 26.37 20.52 -62.51
C PRO A 69 25.87 20.27 -61.07
N PRO A 70 24.97 19.29 -60.85
CA PRO A 70 24.41 19.05 -59.53
C PRO A 70 25.51 18.59 -58.57
N ILE A 71 25.60 19.17 -57.36
CA ILE A 71 26.48 18.69 -56.27
C ILE A 71 25.96 17.37 -55.67
N SER A 72 25.28 16.53 -56.46
CA SER A 72 24.87 15.19 -56.07
C SER A 72 26.02 14.18 -56.19
N ASP A 73 27.24 14.62 -56.53
CA ASP A 73 28.39 13.73 -56.59
C ASP A 73 29.16 13.72 -55.25
N ALA A 74 29.45 12.52 -54.76
CA ALA A 74 30.09 12.28 -53.48
C ALA A 74 31.51 12.88 -53.43
N ALA A 75 32.24 12.84 -54.55
CA ALA A 75 33.59 13.41 -54.66
C ALA A 75 33.59 14.94 -54.50
N SER A 76 32.57 15.61 -55.05
CA SER A 76 32.41 17.07 -54.94
C SER A 76 32.09 17.48 -53.50
N LEU A 77 31.20 16.74 -52.82
CA LEU A 77 30.88 16.96 -51.40
C LEU A 77 32.10 16.70 -50.49
N SER A 78 32.89 15.66 -50.76
CA SER A 78 34.14 15.38 -50.04
C SER A 78 35.17 16.50 -50.21
N LEU A 79 35.33 17.03 -51.42
CA LEU A 79 36.24 18.14 -51.71
C LEU A 79 35.84 19.42 -50.98
N LEU A 80 34.56 19.80 -51.08
CA LEU A 80 34.02 20.99 -50.40
C LEU A 80 34.11 20.86 -48.87
N THR A 81 33.83 19.67 -48.34
CA THR A 81 33.99 19.38 -46.91
C THR A 81 35.46 19.54 -46.50
N ARG A 82 36.40 18.98 -47.26
CA ARG A 82 37.84 19.13 -46.99
C ARG A 82 38.30 20.59 -47.03
N GLN A 83 37.81 21.38 -47.98
CA GLN A 83 38.11 22.82 -48.06
C GLN A 83 37.60 23.55 -46.82
N LEU A 84 36.33 23.34 -46.44
CA LEU A 84 35.76 23.93 -45.22
C LEU A 84 36.59 23.54 -44.00
N LEU A 85 36.92 22.24 -43.84
CA LEU A 85 37.71 21.75 -42.70
C LEU A 85 39.09 22.40 -42.60
N PHE A 86 39.67 22.84 -43.71
CA PHE A 86 40.98 23.49 -43.76
C PHE A 86 40.95 24.94 -43.26
N PHE A 87 39.96 25.74 -43.68
CA PHE A 87 39.91 27.17 -43.35
C PHE A 87 38.92 27.54 -42.23
N TYR A 88 38.09 26.61 -41.75
CA TYR A 88 36.96 26.90 -40.87
C TYR A 88 37.36 27.71 -39.63
N ARG A 89 36.75 28.89 -39.49
CA ARG A 89 36.72 29.68 -38.27
C ARG A 89 35.29 29.96 -37.87
N GLN A 90 34.95 29.60 -36.64
CA GLN A 90 33.58 29.68 -36.12
C GLN A 90 32.94 31.08 -36.22
N SER A 91 33.72 32.14 -36.03
CA SER A 91 33.25 33.53 -36.12
C SER A 91 32.96 34.02 -37.54
N GLU A 92 33.49 33.36 -38.58
CA GLU A 92 33.43 33.82 -39.97
C GLU A 92 32.68 32.83 -40.89
N ASP A 93 32.65 31.54 -40.55
CA ASP A 93 32.30 30.44 -41.45
C ASP A 93 31.09 29.60 -40.96
N SER A 94 30.34 30.07 -39.96
CA SER A 94 29.17 29.36 -39.40
C SER A 94 28.09 29.07 -40.46
N GLN A 95 27.76 30.03 -41.31
CA GLN A 95 26.78 29.86 -42.39
C GLN A 95 27.25 28.87 -43.47
N ARG A 96 28.54 28.86 -43.80
CA ARG A 96 29.14 27.88 -44.73
C ARG A 96 29.05 26.46 -44.17
N LEU A 97 29.25 26.30 -42.87
CA LEU A 97 29.07 25.01 -42.19
C LEU A 97 27.62 24.54 -42.23
N ILE A 98 26.65 25.41 -41.95
CA ILE A 98 25.22 25.07 -42.03
C ILE A 98 24.87 24.59 -43.44
N TRP A 99 25.34 25.30 -44.47
CA TRP A 99 25.12 24.92 -45.86
C TRP A 99 25.74 23.56 -46.21
N ILE A 100 26.98 23.26 -45.76
CA ILE A 100 27.56 21.92 -45.93
C ILE A 100 26.70 20.87 -45.22
N CYS A 101 26.31 21.13 -43.97
CA CYS A 101 25.52 20.17 -43.19
C CYS A 101 24.18 19.87 -43.87
N GLN A 102 23.48 20.87 -44.41
CA GLN A 102 22.24 20.67 -45.18
C GLN A 102 22.44 19.73 -46.38
N ASN A 103 23.54 19.93 -47.13
CA ASN A 103 23.85 19.09 -48.29
C ASN A 103 24.29 17.67 -47.89
N LEU A 104 25.09 17.53 -46.82
CA LEU A 104 25.49 16.23 -46.28
C LEU A 104 24.32 15.44 -45.71
N VAL A 105 23.33 16.13 -45.13
CA VAL A 105 22.06 15.51 -44.69
C VAL A 105 21.23 15.07 -45.89
N LYS A 106 21.08 15.92 -46.90
CA LYS A 106 20.28 15.65 -48.11
C LYS A 106 20.83 14.52 -48.96
N TYR A 107 22.16 14.44 -49.11
CA TYR A 107 22.84 13.45 -49.98
C TYR A 107 23.65 12.41 -49.18
N ASN A 108 23.22 12.10 -47.94
CA ASN A 108 23.96 11.22 -47.03
C ASN A 108 24.32 9.86 -47.66
N GLY A 109 23.40 9.22 -48.38
CA GLY A 109 23.63 7.90 -48.97
C GLY A 109 24.71 7.88 -50.06
N GLN A 110 24.90 8.99 -50.79
CA GLN A 110 25.98 9.12 -51.78
C GLN A 110 27.31 9.40 -51.10
N PHE A 111 27.32 10.27 -50.09
CA PHE A 111 28.53 10.61 -49.34
C PHE A 111 29.07 9.40 -48.56
N VAL A 112 28.18 8.63 -47.92
CA VAL A 112 28.54 7.44 -47.13
C VAL A 112 29.07 6.30 -48.00
N LYS A 113 28.70 6.22 -49.30
CA LYS A 113 29.29 5.24 -50.23
C LYS A 113 30.81 5.34 -50.35
N LEU A 114 31.41 6.51 -50.06
CA LEU A 114 32.87 6.67 -50.01
C LEU A 114 33.54 5.80 -48.93
N LEU A 115 32.78 5.33 -47.92
CA LEU A 115 33.27 4.42 -46.89
C LEU A 115 33.53 3.00 -47.38
N ALA A 116 32.91 2.58 -48.49
CA ALA A 116 33.18 1.30 -49.14
C ALA A 116 34.38 1.35 -50.11
N GLY A 117 34.91 2.54 -50.40
CA GLY A 117 35.99 2.77 -51.36
C GLY A 117 37.36 3.07 -50.72
N PRO A 118 38.38 3.42 -51.53
CA PRO A 118 39.73 3.74 -51.04
C PRO A 118 39.79 5.00 -50.17
N GLU A 119 38.75 5.84 -50.19
CA GLU A 119 38.67 7.08 -49.41
C GLU A 119 38.10 6.90 -47.99
N ARG A 120 37.90 5.66 -47.53
CA ARG A 120 37.27 5.34 -46.24
C ARG A 120 37.82 6.16 -45.07
N GLN A 121 39.13 6.17 -44.87
CA GLN A 121 39.74 6.91 -43.75
C GLN A 121 39.50 8.42 -43.83
N THR A 122 39.55 8.98 -45.04
CA THR A 122 39.30 10.40 -45.29
C THR A 122 37.85 10.76 -44.98
N CYS A 123 36.90 9.94 -45.44
CA CYS A 123 35.47 10.14 -45.19
C CYS A 123 35.16 10.07 -43.68
N VAL A 124 35.67 9.06 -42.96
CA VAL A 124 35.52 8.97 -41.49
C VAL A 124 36.10 10.21 -40.78
N PHE A 125 37.29 10.66 -41.19
CA PHE A 125 37.89 11.87 -40.63
C PHE A 125 37.03 13.12 -40.88
N GLN A 126 36.47 13.26 -42.08
CA GLN A 126 35.59 14.37 -42.43
C GLN A 126 34.32 14.36 -41.58
N ILE A 127 33.63 13.21 -41.47
CA ILE A 127 32.44 13.06 -40.64
C ILE A 127 32.73 13.46 -39.19
N LYS A 128 33.79 12.88 -38.59
CA LYS A 128 34.22 13.21 -37.21
C LYS A 128 34.44 14.71 -37.03
N ARG A 129 35.17 15.35 -37.94
CA ARG A 129 35.52 16.78 -37.83
C ARG A 129 34.33 17.70 -38.03
N VAL A 130 33.44 17.40 -38.99
CA VAL A 130 32.21 18.17 -39.22
C VAL A 130 31.28 18.06 -38.03
N LEU A 131 31.04 16.85 -37.51
CA LEU A 131 30.24 16.66 -36.28
C LEU A 131 30.85 17.42 -35.09
N GLY A 132 32.18 17.41 -34.95
CA GLY A 132 32.87 18.23 -33.94
C GLY A 132 32.80 19.75 -34.16
N PHE A 133 32.53 20.22 -35.37
CA PHE A 133 32.20 21.62 -35.64
C PHE A 133 30.72 21.91 -35.35
N CYS A 134 29.80 20.99 -35.65
CA CYS A 134 28.39 21.08 -35.26
C CYS A 134 28.25 21.21 -33.74
N CYS A 135 28.92 20.36 -32.96
CA CYS A 135 28.93 20.46 -31.49
C CYS A 135 29.44 21.83 -31.02
N ARG A 136 30.54 22.35 -31.60
CA ARG A 136 31.06 23.68 -31.25
C ARG A 136 30.11 24.81 -31.62
N LEU A 137 29.47 24.73 -32.78
CA LEU A 137 28.49 25.72 -33.23
C LEU A 137 27.30 25.79 -32.25
N LEU A 138 26.81 24.63 -31.81
CA LEU A 138 25.77 24.52 -30.78
C LEU A 138 26.22 25.14 -29.45
N GLN A 139 27.50 25.02 -29.07
CA GLN A 139 28.05 25.61 -27.84
C GLN A 139 28.12 27.14 -27.83
N THR A 140 28.29 27.80 -28.98
CA THR A 140 28.45 29.27 -29.05
C THR A 140 27.22 30.02 -29.54
N CYS A 141 26.09 29.33 -29.70
CA CYS A 141 24.90 29.92 -30.30
C CYS A 141 24.33 31.02 -29.37
N LYS A 142 24.62 32.29 -29.69
CA LYS A 142 24.16 33.46 -28.91
C LYS A 142 22.87 34.10 -29.44
N ASP A 143 22.53 33.88 -30.72
CA ASP A 143 21.44 34.56 -31.43
C ASP A 143 20.36 33.60 -31.96
N ASP A 144 19.10 34.04 -31.91
CA ASP A 144 17.90 33.35 -32.44
C ASP A 144 17.89 33.13 -33.96
N SER A 145 18.88 33.70 -34.68
CA SER A 145 18.95 33.67 -36.16
C SER A 145 19.64 32.43 -36.74
N LEU A 146 20.29 31.61 -35.90
CA LEU A 146 20.99 30.40 -36.34
C LEU A 146 20.08 29.18 -36.27
N ASN A 147 19.89 28.50 -37.41
CA ASN A 147 19.06 27.30 -37.51
C ASN A 147 19.76 26.10 -36.83
N VAL A 148 19.48 25.91 -35.53
CA VAL A 148 20.00 24.83 -34.67
C VAL A 148 19.59 23.42 -35.17
N ALA A 149 18.47 23.32 -35.89
CA ALA A 149 17.94 22.04 -36.37
C ALA A 149 18.90 21.34 -37.35
N VAL A 150 19.66 22.09 -38.16
CA VAL A 150 20.58 21.48 -39.15
C VAL A 150 21.76 20.77 -38.47
N PRO A 151 22.53 21.41 -37.55
CA PRO A 151 23.54 20.71 -36.75
C PRO A 151 22.98 19.52 -35.96
N MET A 152 21.79 19.64 -35.36
CA MET A 152 21.16 18.54 -34.61
C MET A 152 20.82 17.36 -35.53
N ARG A 153 20.23 17.63 -36.69
CA ARG A 153 19.92 16.60 -37.70
C ARG A 153 21.18 15.92 -38.23
N MET A 154 22.28 16.65 -38.35
CA MET A 154 23.58 16.09 -38.72
C MET A 154 24.08 15.09 -37.68
N LEU A 155 23.94 15.41 -36.38
CA LEU A 155 24.28 14.51 -35.28
C LEU A 155 23.40 13.24 -35.32
N GLU A 156 22.08 13.39 -35.48
CA GLU A 156 21.14 12.27 -35.54
C GLU A 156 21.43 11.32 -36.72
N ILE A 157 21.56 11.87 -37.94
CA ILE A 157 21.75 11.04 -39.14
C ILE A 157 23.09 10.30 -39.09
N TYR A 158 24.19 11.00 -38.81
CA TYR A 158 25.52 10.39 -38.87
C TYR A 158 25.92 9.63 -37.59
N SER A 159 25.08 9.62 -36.55
CA SER A 159 25.18 8.67 -35.42
C SER A 159 24.26 7.45 -35.59
N SER A 160 23.39 7.42 -36.60
CA SER A 160 22.47 6.31 -36.85
C SER A 160 23.11 5.19 -37.68
N GLU A 161 22.87 3.94 -37.28
CA GLU A 161 23.23 2.74 -38.05
C GLU A 161 22.58 2.71 -39.44
N ARG A 162 21.35 3.24 -39.55
CA ARG A 162 20.57 3.26 -40.81
C ARG A 162 21.29 4.00 -41.93
N THR A 163 22.16 4.94 -41.58
CA THR A 163 22.94 5.72 -42.54
C THR A 163 24.05 4.89 -43.18
N TYR A 164 24.64 3.95 -42.44
CA TYR A 164 25.82 3.19 -42.86
C TYR A 164 25.51 1.75 -43.30
N LEU A 165 24.48 1.13 -42.71
CA LEU A 165 24.08 -0.25 -42.97
C LEU A 165 23.80 -0.54 -44.46
N PRO A 166 23.12 0.35 -45.24
CA PRO A 166 22.89 0.12 -46.66
C PRO A 166 24.17 0.07 -47.52
N VAL A 167 25.28 0.60 -47.01
CA VAL A 167 26.55 0.73 -47.74
C VAL A 167 27.57 -0.30 -47.29
N LEU A 168 27.72 -0.52 -45.99
CA LEU A 168 28.76 -1.39 -45.44
C LEU A 168 28.31 -2.85 -45.29
N GLN A 169 27.00 -3.12 -45.24
CA GLN A 169 26.37 -4.47 -45.21
C GLN A 169 26.86 -5.42 -44.08
N ASP A 170 27.74 -4.97 -43.19
CA ASP A 170 28.26 -5.68 -42.02
C ASP A 170 27.95 -4.86 -40.75
N VAL A 171 27.08 -5.43 -39.90
CA VAL A 171 26.60 -4.84 -38.65
C VAL A 171 27.75 -4.55 -37.68
N ASN A 172 28.74 -5.45 -37.57
CA ASN A 172 29.87 -5.27 -36.65
C ASN A 172 30.80 -4.14 -37.10
N CYS A 173 31.01 -4.03 -38.41
CA CYS A 173 31.79 -2.95 -39.01
C CYS A 173 31.09 -1.58 -38.82
N VAL A 174 29.76 -1.53 -38.91
CA VAL A 174 28.98 -0.31 -38.68
C VAL A 174 29.02 0.08 -37.20
N ALA A 175 28.83 -0.87 -36.28
CA ALA A 175 28.91 -0.62 -34.84
C ALA A 175 30.28 -0.04 -34.44
N SER A 176 31.39 -0.62 -34.91
CA SER A 176 32.74 -0.10 -34.65
C SER A 176 32.95 1.30 -35.24
N LEU A 177 32.40 1.59 -36.42
CA LEU A 177 32.50 2.92 -37.03
C LEU A 177 31.75 3.97 -36.19
N ILE A 178 30.54 3.66 -35.75
CA ILE A 178 29.73 4.55 -34.92
C ILE A 178 30.39 4.77 -33.57
N GLU A 179 30.89 3.72 -32.92
CA GLU A 179 31.66 3.81 -31.68
C GLU A 179 32.84 4.77 -31.82
N GLN A 180 33.61 4.63 -32.90
CA GLN A 180 34.74 5.52 -33.20
C GLN A 180 34.33 6.98 -33.44
N ILE A 181 33.14 7.24 -34.01
CA ILE A 181 32.60 8.58 -34.23
C ILE A 181 32.14 9.19 -32.90
N LEU A 182 31.37 8.45 -32.12
CA LEU A 182 30.86 8.88 -30.82
C LEU A 182 32.00 9.14 -29.84
N HIS A 183 32.98 8.23 -29.75
CA HIS A 183 34.16 8.42 -28.90
C HIS A 183 34.94 9.69 -29.29
N TYR A 184 35.06 9.99 -30.59
CA TYR A 184 35.69 11.23 -31.05
C TYR A 184 34.89 12.47 -30.66
N MET A 185 33.57 12.45 -30.84
CA MET A 185 32.68 13.56 -30.48
C MET A 185 32.76 13.88 -28.99
N VAL A 186 32.77 12.84 -28.15
CA VAL A 186 32.93 12.94 -26.71
C VAL A 186 34.31 13.49 -26.32
N GLN A 187 35.39 12.99 -26.93
CA GLN A 187 36.76 13.42 -26.58
C GLN A 187 37.10 14.85 -27.04
N LYS A 188 36.49 15.32 -28.14
CA LYS A 188 36.76 16.65 -28.74
C LYS A 188 35.72 17.71 -28.42
N GLY A 189 34.50 17.31 -28.06
CA GLY A 189 33.52 18.19 -27.46
C GLY A 189 33.91 18.41 -26.00
N LYS A 190 34.58 19.53 -25.69
CA LYS A 190 34.57 20.04 -24.31
C LYS A 190 33.12 20.45 -24.01
N TYR A 191 32.29 19.53 -23.53
CA TYR A 191 30.94 19.78 -23.02
C TYR A 191 30.97 20.45 -21.63
N HIS A 192 32.15 20.82 -21.14
CA HIS A 192 32.46 20.81 -19.71
C HIS A 192 32.54 22.19 -19.03
N GLU A 193 32.76 23.30 -19.74
CA GLU A 193 33.06 24.58 -19.08
C GLU A 193 32.18 25.78 -19.51
N ASP A 194 31.76 25.91 -20.77
CA ASP A 194 31.10 27.14 -21.25
C ASP A 194 29.58 27.06 -21.52
N ILE A 195 28.99 25.85 -21.53
CA ILE A 195 27.52 25.71 -21.68
C ILE A 195 26.81 26.25 -20.43
N CYS A 196 27.44 26.11 -19.25
CA CYS A 196 26.86 26.44 -17.95
C CYS A 196 26.76 27.97 -17.68
N GLY A 197 27.42 28.82 -18.47
CA GLY A 197 27.53 30.27 -18.21
C GLY A 197 26.61 31.17 -19.02
N SER A 198 25.84 30.65 -19.99
CA SER A 198 25.06 31.50 -20.90
C SER A 198 23.54 31.30 -20.72
N ARG A 199 22.78 32.40 -20.83
CA ARG A 199 21.30 32.43 -20.92
C ARG A 199 20.71 31.46 -21.97
N ASN A 200 21.55 30.87 -22.84
CA ASN A 200 21.14 30.06 -23.98
C ASN A 200 21.22 28.55 -23.75
N ALA A 201 21.81 28.08 -22.64
CA ALA A 201 21.79 26.66 -22.28
C ALA A 201 20.37 26.11 -22.20
N PHE A 202 19.45 26.93 -21.69
CA PHE A 202 18.03 26.63 -21.59
C PHE A 202 17.39 26.34 -22.95
N PHE A 203 17.64 27.16 -23.98
CA PHE A 203 17.10 26.93 -25.33
C PHE A 203 17.68 25.70 -26.00
N VAL A 204 18.98 25.43 -25.79
CA VAL A 204 19.63 24.23 -26.33
C VAL A 204 19.07 22.97 -25.69
N PHE A 205 18.88 22.93 -24.35
CA PHE A 205 18.28 21.78 -23.69
C PHE A 205 16.79 21.62 -24.00
N ALA A 206 16.06 22.72 -24.20
CA ALA A 206 14.66 22.66 -24.63
C ALA A 206 14.54 22.02 -26.02
N ALA A 207 15.34 22.47 -27.00
CA ALA A 207 15.37 21.88 -28.34
C ALA A 207 15.85 20.42 -28.31
N PHE A 208 16.86 20.11 -27.50
CA PHE A 208 17.34 18.73 -27.31
C PHE A 208 16.26 17.81 -26.72
N THR A 209 15.49 18.32 -25.75
CA THR A 209 14.38 17.58 -25.14
C THR A 209 13.27 17.34 -26.16
N GLU A 210 12.89 18.35 -26.94
CA GLU A 210 11.74 18.30 -27.85
C GLU A 210 12.02 17.54 -29.15
N GLU A 211 13.22 17.64 -29.72
CA GLU A 211 13.54 17.02 -31.01
C GLU A 211 14.24 15.66 -30.88
N PHE A 212 14.97 15.40 -29.78
CA PHE A 212 15.84 14.23 -29.67
C PHE A 212 15.42 13.24 -28.58
N ILE A 213 15.22 13.68 -27.35
CA ILE A 213 14.92 12.77 -26.22
C ILE A 213 13.44 12.35 -26.17
N SER A 214 12.53 13.24 -26.55
CA SER A 214 11.10 12.91 -26.62
C SER A 214 10.82 11.81 -27.66
N ALA A 215 11.56 11.77 -28.76
CA ALA A 215 11.32 10.83 -29.84
C ALA A 215 11.53 9.36 -29.42
N PRO A 216 10.78 8.39 -29.99
CA PRO A 216 10.99 6.97 -29.71
C PRO A 216 12.44 6.55 -29.95
N PHE A 217 13.08 5.95 -28.94
CA PHE A 217 14.48 5.59 -29.01
C PHE A 217 14.74 4.53 -30.09
N THR A 218 15.85 4.71 -30.80
CA THR A 218 16.46 3.64 -31.56
C THR A 218 17.33 2.79 -30.64
N GLU A 219 17.63 1.55 -31.04
CA GLU A 219 18.56 0.65 -30.35
C GLU A 219 19.89 1.34 -29.98
N GLN A 220 20.40 2.20 -30.87
CA GLN A 220 21.66 2.90 -30.64
C GLN A 220 21.54 3.99 -29.56
N ILE A 221 20.42 4.70 -29.53
CA ILE A 221 20.16 5.71 -28.49
C ILE A 221 20.09 5.02 -27.13
N PHE A 222 19.33 3.93 -27.06
CA PHE A 222 19.11 3.18 -25.82
C PHE A 222 20.35 2.47 -25.30
N HIS A 223 21.10 1.75 -26.15
CA HIS A 223 22.23 0.93 -25.73
C HIS A 223 23.58 1.65 -25.70
N PHE A 224 23.76 2.75 -26.44
CA PHE A 224 25.06 3.42 -26.53
C PHE A 224 25.03 4.89 -26.14
N PHE A 225 24.08 5.68 -26.66
CA PHE A 225 24.07 7.12 -26.42
C PHE A 225 23.69 7.48 -24.97
N ILE A 226 22.60 6.91 -24.45
CA ILE A 226 22.15 7.18 -23.08
C ILE A 226 23.22 6.70 -22.06
N PRO A 227 23.75 5.47 -22.14
CA PRO A 227 24.82 5.04 -21.24
C PRO A 227 26.08 5.89 -21.33
N ALA A 228 26.43 6.39 -22.51
CA ALA A 228 27.56 7.31 -22.67
C ALA A 228 27.30 8.64 -21.95
N LEU A 229 26.11 9.24 -22.09
CA LEU A 229 25.78 10.47 -21.36
C LEU A 229 25.70 10.27 -19.84
N SER A 230 25.36 9.06 -19.40
CA SER A 230 25.37 8.67 -17.99
C SER A 230 26.78 8.36 -17.45
N ASP A 231 27.83 8.32 -18.28
CA ASP A 231 29.19 8.01 -17.80
C ASP A 231 29.72 9.15 -16.90
N PRO A 232 30.07 8.86 -15.62
CA PRO A 232 30.54 9.88 -14.68
C PRO A 232 31.81 10.60 -15.15
N ARG A 233 32.59 10.01 -16.07
CA ARG A 233 33.79 10.64 -16.66
C ARG A 233 33.45 11.80 -17.59
N LEU A 234 32.24 11.82 -18.16
CA LEU A 234 31.82 12.75 -19.20
C LEU A 234 31.06 13.98 -18.67
N HIS A 235 30.74 13.99 -17.37
CA HIS A 235 30.20 15.14 -16.62
C HIS A 235 29.08 15.89 -17.37
N PHE A 236 27.96 15.19 -17.63
CA PHE A 236 26.77 15.79 -18.20
C PHE A 236 26.19 16.87 -17.26
N PRO A 237 25.84 18.08 -17.73
CA PRO A 237 25.28 19.16 -16.91
C PRO A 237 23.80 18.90 -16.55
N PHE A 238 23.57 17.86 -15.74
CA PHE A 238 22.25 17.32 -15.42
C PHE A 238 21.34 18.33 -14.72
N GLU A 239 21.88 19.16 -13.81
CA GLU A 239 21.10 20.17 -13.08
C GLU A 239 20.53 21.26 -13.99
N ALA A 240 21.34 21.78 -14.93
CA ALA A 240 20.89 22.76 -15.92
C ALA A 240 19.84 22.17 -16.88
N PHE A 241 20.00 20.90 -17.23
CA PHE A 241 18.99 20.17 -18.01
C PHE A 241 17.66 20.07 -17.27
N LEU A 242 17.64 19.66 -15.98
CA LEU A 242 16.43 19.58 -15.16
C LEU A 242 15.70 20.93 -15.05
N GLY A 243 16.45 22.04 -14.95
CA GLY A 243 15.89 23.39 -14.93
C GLY A 243 15.15 23.76 -16.22
N SER A 244 15.67 23.32 -17.37
CA SER A 244 15.00 23.53 -18.67
C SER A 244 13.80 22.61 -18.91
N LEU A 245 13.90 21.36 -18.44
CA LEU A 245 12.94 20.29 -18.67
C LEU A 245 11.52 20.67 -18.25
N GLN A 246 11.37 21.31 -17.07
CA GLN A 246 10.06 21.66 -16.52
C GLN A 246 9.29 22.61 -17.44
N ALA A 247 9.96 23.64 -17.96
CA ALA A 247 9.33 24.60 -18.86
C ALA A 247 8.94 23.95 -20.20
N THR A 248 9.79 23.06 -20.73
CA THR A 248 9.52 22.37 -21.99
C THR A 248 8.35 21.38 -21.88
N VAL A 249 8.27 20.60 -20.80
CA VAL A 249 7.18 19.63 -20.58
C VAL A 249 5.83 20.33 -20.42
N VAL A 250 5.80 21.51 -19.80
CA VAL A 250 4.57 22.32 -19.66
C VAL A 250 4.16 22.95 -21.00
N SER A 251 5.13 23.38 -21.82
CA SER A 251 4.84 24.10 -23.08
C SER A 251 4.58 23.19 -24.29
N SER A 252 5.12 21.96 -24.33
CA SER A 252 5.04 21.09 -25.52
C SER A 252 4.13 19.87 -25.29
N ALA A 253 3.01 19.83 -26.00
CA ALA A 253 2.10 18.68 -25.98
C ALA A 253 2.74 17.40 -26.60
N ALA A 254 3.74 17.56 -27.47
CA ALA A 254 4.49 16.45 -28.04
C ALA A 254 5.36 15.76 -26.96
N ALA A 255 6.05 16.55 -26.13
CA ALA A 255 6.84 16.04 -25.01
C ALA A 255 5.98 15.28 -23.99
N GLN A 256 4.75 15.73 -23.72
CA GLN A 256 3.81 15.04 -22.82
C GLN A 256 3.35 13.68 -23.39
N LYS A 257 3.03 13.61 -24.69
CA LYS A 257 2.63 12.35 -25.35
C LYS A 257 3.75 11.32 -25.40
N GLN A 258 4.99 11.77 -25.41
CA GLN A 258 6.18 10.91 -25.47
C GLN A 258 6.96 10.87 -24.15
N ALA A 259 6.27 11.16 -23.04
CA ALA A 259 6.85 11.17 -21.70
C ALA A 259 7.62 9.89 -21.28
N PRO A 260 7.25 8.66 -21.70
CA PRO A 260 8.00 7.46 -21.30
C PRO A 260 9.48 7.49 -21.68
N TRP A 261 9.80 7.97 -22.88
CA TRP A 261 11.17 8.08 -23.39
C TRP A 261 11.94 9.13 -22.59
N LEU A 262 11.32 10.29 -22.41
CA LEU A 262 11.88 11.38 -21.63
C LEU A 262 12.14 10.99 -20.17
N PHE A 263 11.22 10.26 -19.57
CA PHE A 263 11.34 9.78 -18.20
C PHE A 263 12.49 8.78 -18.05
N TYR A 264 12.63 7.84 -18.98
CA TYR A 264 13.75 6.88 -18.99
C TYR A 264 15.10 7.59 -19.06
N PHE A 265 15.22 8.62 -19.90
CA PHE A 265 16.44 9.41 -19.98
C PHE A 265 16.77 10.12 -18.67
N VAL A 266 15.78 10.77 -18.04
CA VAL A 266 15.95 11.46 -16.75
C VAL A 266 16.43 10.49 -15.67
N LEU A 267 15.85 9.29 -15.59
CA LEU A 267 16.27 8.26 -14.64
C LEU A 267 17.67 7.72 -14.92
N SER A 268 18.00 7.49 -16.19
CA SER A 268 19.29 6.91 -16.61
C SER A 268 20.45 7.89 -16.47
N ALA A 269 20.26 9.15 -16.87
CA ALA A 269 21.27 10.21 -16.69
C ALA A 269 21.41 10.59 -15.21
N GLY A 270 20.32 10.55 -14.44
CA GLY A 270 20.32 10.82 -13.01
C GLY A 270 21.07 9.78 -12.18
N GLU A 271 21.05 8.51 -12.57
CA GLU A 271 21.62 7.39 -11.80
C GLU A 271 23.06 7.65 -11.30
N THR A 272 23.92 8.24 -12.14
CA THR A 272 25.32 8.56 -11.79
C THR A 272 25.52 9.99 -11.27
N CYS A 273 24.56 10.89 -11.52
CA CYS A 273 24.68 12.31 -11.19
C CYS A 273 24.02 12.69 -9.84
N LEU A 274 23.11 11.86 -9.30
CA LEU A 274 22.32 12.15 -8.09
C LEU A 274 23.18 12.45 -6.86
N GLY A 275 24.34 11.81 -6.72
CA GLY A 275 25.25 12.05 -5.59
C GLY A 275 25.96 13.42 -5.64
N SER A 276 26.00 14.07 -6.80
CA SER A 276 26.69 15.35 -7.03
C SER A 276 25.77 16.57 -7.13
N LEU A 277 24.44 16.37 -7.10
CA LEU A 277 23.47 17.45 -7.25
C LEU A 277 23.42 18.38 -6.04
N SER A 278 23.16 19.67 -6.30
CA SER A 278 22.81 20.64 -5.27
C SER A 278 21.42 20.33 -4.67
N GLU A 279 21.07 20.99 -3.57
CA GLU A 279 19.73 20.86 -2.98
C GLU A 279 18.63 21.33 -3.95
N GLU A 280 18.87 22.43 -4.66
CA GLU A 280 17.98 22.93 -5.70
C GLU A 280 17.87 21.93 -6.86
N GLY A 281 18.98 21.31 -7.27
CA GLY A 281 19.02 20.28 -8.30
C GLY A 281 18.21 19.03 -7.96
N LEU A 282 18.27 18.58 -6.70
CA LEU A 282 17.45 17.46 -6.23
C LEU A 282 15.96 17.80 -6.14
N GLN A 283 15.60 19.04 -5.77
CA GLN A 283 14.20 19.50 -5.83
C GLN A 283 13.69 19.55 -7.28
N LEU A 284 14.52 20.03 -8.22
CA LEU A 284 14.19 20.00 -9.65
C LEU A 284 14.00 18.57 -10.17
N TYR A 285 14.80 17.62 -9.68
CA TYR A 285 14.65 16.20 -9.97
C TYR A 285 13.32 15.64 -9.45
N LEU A 286 12.95 15.92 -8.20
CA LEU A 286 11.64 15.51 -7.64
C LEU A 286 10.46 16.06 -8.45
N ARG A 287 10.52 17.35 -8.85
CA ARG A 287 9.51 17.95 -9.73
C ARG A 287 9.46 17.28 -11.11
N ALA A 288 10.60 16.88 -11.66
CA ALA A 288 10.63 16.09 -12.91
C ALA A 288 9.97 14.72 -12.74
N LEU A 289 10.20 14.03 -11.61
CA LEU A 289 9.53 12.77 -11.31
C LEU A 289 8.01 12.95 -11.14
N GLN A 290 7.59 13.96 -10.39
CA GLN A 290 6.17 14.27 -10.16
C GLN A 290 5.41 14.59 -11.46
N THR A 291 6.07 15.22 -12.43
CA THR A 291 5.44 15.62 -13.70
C THR A 291 5.41 14.51 -14.74
N LEU A 292 6.48 13.71 -14.85
CA LEU A 292 6.61 12.70 -15.89
C LEU A 292 6.00 11.34 -15.52
N LEU A 293 6.06 10.94 -14.25
CA LEU A 293 5.56 9.64 -13.80
C LEU A 293 4.05 9.43 -14.09
N PRO A 294 3.15 10.40 -13.84
CA PRO A 294 1.72 10.21 -14.14
C PRO A 294 1.42 10.09 -15.64
N LEU A 295 2.33 10.51 -16.52
CA LEU A 295 2.18 10.46 -17.97
C LEU A 295 2.57 9.09 -18.56
N LEU A 296 3.08 8.16 -17.75
CA LEU A 296 3.42 6.81 -18.20
C LEU A 296 2.15 5.98 -18.47
N PRO A 297 2.14 5.16 -19.54
CA PRO A 297 1.03 4.24 -19.79
C PRO A 297 0.95 3.19 -18.68
N VAL A 298 -0.27 2.75 -18.36
CA VAL A 298 -0.47 1.66 -17.40
C VAL A 298 -0.24 0.34 -18.13
N SER A 299 0.68 -0.49 -17.63
CA SER A 299 0.90 -1.82 -18.19
C SER A 299 -0.33 -2.70 -17.93
N GLU A 300 -1.02 -3.13 -19.00
CA GLU A 300 -2.24 -3.94 -18.91
C GLU A 300 -1.98 -5.40 -18.47
N SER A 301 -0.73 -5.80 -18.25
CA SER A 301 -0.29 -7.18 -17.97
C SER A 301 -0.57 -7.71 -16.55
N THR A 302 -1.39 -7.03 -15.74
CA THR A 302 -1.83 -7.55 -14.42
C THR A 302 -3.34 -7.45 -14.18
N SER A 303 -4.15 -7.73 -15.20
CA SER A 303 -5.49 -8.28 -14.97
C SER A 303 -5.37 -9.75 -14.54
N ARG A 304 -4.93 -9.99 -13.30
CA ARG A 304 -5.24 -11.28 -12.66
C ARG A 304 -6.76 -11.41 -12.62
N PRO A 305 -7.36 -12.49 -13.13
CA PRO A 305 -8.73 -12.82 -12.80
C PRO A 305 -8.82 -12.90 -11.28
N GLU A 306 -9.76 -12.17 -10.70
CA GLU A 306 -10.02 -12.18 -9.27
C GLU A 306 -10.33 -13.62 -8.82
N VAL A 307 -9.73 -14.00 -7.68
CA VAL A 307 -9.92 -15.29 -7.02
C VAL A 307 -11.41 -15.53 -6.74
N ILE A 308 -12.02 -16.33 -7.62
CA ILE A 308 -13.21 -17.14 -7.37
C ILE A 308 -12.88 -18.51 -7.96
N SER A 309 -12.23 -19.38 -7.17
CA SER A 309 -12.42 -20.83 -7.17
C SER A 309 -11.36 -21.46 -6.25
N ASP A 310 -11.81 -22.16 -5.21
CA ASP A 310 -11.03 -23.22 -4.57
C ASP A 310 -11.02 -24.40 -5.54
N SER A 311 -9.88 -24.65 -6.20
CA SER A 311 -9.55 -25.94 -6.82
C SER A 311 -8.06 -25.91 -7.18
N GLU A 312 -7.26 -26.60 -6.37
CA GLU A 312 -5.87 -26.95 -6.70
C GLU A 312 -5.91 -28.07 -7.73
N ASP A 313 -5.61 -27.77 -8.98
CA ASP A 313 -5.17 -28.74 -9.99
C ASP A 313 -4.17 -28.01 -10.90
N GLU A 314 -2.88 -28.34 -10.74
CA GLU A 314 -1.82 -27.93 -11.66
C GLU A 314 -1.84 -28.88 -12.88
N GLU A 315 -2.23 -28.35 -14.06
CA GLU A 315 -1.88 -28.97 -15.34
C GLU A 315 -1.10 -27.95 -16.20
N ASP A 316 0.11 -28.36 -16.56
CA ASP A 316 1.03 -27.71 -17.48
C ASP A 316 0.33 -27.33 -18.80
N THR A 317 0.32 -26.04 -19.13
CA THR A 317 -0.02 -25.58 -20.48
C THR A 317 1.11 -24.73 -21.05
N ASP A 318 1.71 -25.27 -22.11
CA ASP A 318 2.79 -24.70 -22.91
C ASP A 318 2.56 -23.23 -23.28
N ILE A 319 3.59 -22.42 -23.02
CA ILE A 319 3.67 -21.02 -23.44
C ILE A 319 3.88 -20.98 -24.97
N GLN A 320 2.78 -20.85 -25.73
CA GLN A 320 2.86 -20.36 -27.11
C GLN A 320 3.09 -18.85 -27.10
N ALA A 321 4.30 -18.45 -27.50
CA ALA A 321 4.66 -17.05 -27.73
C ALA A 321 3.74 -16.42 -28.79
N PRO A 322 3.27 -15.16 -28.61
CA PRO A 322 2.45 -14.50 -29.61
C PRO A 322 3.29 -14.22 -30.86
N SER A 323 2.76 -14.58 -32.02
CA SER A 323 3.33 -14.33 -33.34
C SER A 323 3.64 -12.84 -33.55
N THR A 324 4.92 -12.50 -33.59
CA THR A 324 5.45 -11.20 -33.98
C THR A 324 5.12 -10.91 -35.45
N GLN A 325 4.16 -10.03 -35.69
CA GLN A 325 4.06 -9.33 -36.97
C GLN A 325 5.13 -8.23 -37.00
N HIS A 326 5.88 -8.20 -38.10
CA HIS A 326 7.10 -7.42 -38.31
C HIS A 326 6.94 -5.90 -38.14
N ASP A 327 7.68 -5.34 -37.17
CA ASP A 327 8.20 -3.95 -37.18
C ASP A 327 9.52 -3.89 -36.37
N GLY A 328 10.52 -4.66 -36.84
CA GLY A 328 11.70 -5.08 -36.06
C GLY A 328 12.84 -4.07 -35.82
N TYR A 329 12.57 -2.77 -35.59
CA TYR A 329 13.65 -1.79 -35.34
C TYR A 329 13.33 -0.67 -34.34
N ARG A 330 12.26 -0.77 -33.54
CA ARG A 330 11.93 0.22 -32.52
C ARG A 330 11.63 -0.45 -31.19
N ILE A 331 12.25 0.06 -30.13
CA ILE A 331 11.98 -0.34 -28.75
C ILE A 331 10.49 -0.11 -28.45
N SER A 332 9.86 -1.01 -27.71
CA SER A 332 8.45 -0.88 -27.36
C SER A 332 8.27 0.12 -26.19
N VAL A 333 7.18 0.88 -26.22
CA VAL A 333 6.84 1.81 -25.11
C VAL A 333 6.57 1.06 -23.80
N GLN A 334 6.07 -0.17 -23.89
CA GLN A 334 5.85 -1.04 -22.72
C GLN A 334 7.17 -1.40 -22.04
N LEU A 335 8.19 -1.84 -22.80
CA LEU A 335 9.51 -2.15 -22.25
C LEU A 335 10.12 -0.95 -21.52
N ILE A 336 10.05 0.24 -22.12
CA ILE A 336 10.56 1.47 -21.49
C ILE A 336 9.81 1.80 -20.20
N THR A 337 8.50 1.58 -20.17
CA THR A 337 7.68 1.87 -18.99
C THR A 337 8.04 0.93 -17.84
N GLU A 338 8.25 -0.36 -18.12
CA GLU A 338 8.71 -1.35 -17.13
C GLU A 338 10.12 -1.02 -16.62
N GLU A 339 11.05 -0.67 -17.53
CA GLU A 339 12.40 -0.25 -17.18
C GLU A 339 12.42 1.02 -16.31
N CYS A 340 11.54 2.00 -16.58
CA CYS A 340 11.40 3.19 -15.74
C CYS A 340 11.00 2.84 -14.31
N VAL A 341 10.00 1.97 -14.13
CA VAL A 341 9.55 1.54 -12.80
C VAL A 341 10.64 0.74 -12.09
N HIS A 342 11.35 -0.14 -12.80
CA HIS A 342 12.48 -0.89 -12.26
C HIS A 342 13.64 0.03 -11.83
N LYS A 343 14.00 1.02 -12.66
CA LYS A 343 15.05 2.00 -12.35
C LYS A 343 14.73 2.83 -11.11
N LEU A 344 13.48 3.25 -10.91
CA LEU A 344 13.04 3.94 -9.69
C LEU A 344 13.26 3.11 -8.42
N ASP A 345 13.14 1.78 -8.51
CA ASP A 345 13.31 0.87 -7.38
C ASP A 345 14.77 0.43 -7.14
N THR A 346 15.74 0.99 -7.89
CA THR A 346 17.16 0.73 -7.66
C THR A 346 17.62 1.32 -6.32
N LYS A 347 18.63 0.69 -5.71
CA LYS A 347 19.20 1.12 -4.42
C LYS A 347 19.72 2.56 -4.45
N GLN A 348 20.37 2.97 -5.53
CA GLN A 348 20.95 4.31 -5.67
C GLN A 348 19.86 5.38 -5.72
N GLN A 349 18.86 5.20 -6.59
CA GLN A 349 17.71 6.09 -6.71
C GLN A 349 16.95 6.20 -5.39
N THR A 350 16.65 5.05 -4.77
CA THR A 350 15.96 4.99 -3.48
C THR A 350 16.71 5.75 -2.40
N ASN A 351 18.02 5.53 -2.26
CA ASN A 351 18.83 6.21 -1.25
C ASN A 351 18.91 7.74 -1.50
N ALA A 352 19.00 8.17 -2.77
CA ALA A 352 19.00 9.59 -3.11
C ALA A 352 17.68 10.27 -2.70
N LEU A 353 16.55 9.62 -2.98
CA LEU A 353 15.21 10.10 -2.60
C LEU A 353 15.01 10.11 -1.08
N LEU A 354 15.46 9.08 -0.38
CA LEU A 354 15.37 9.00 1.08
C LEU A 354 16.23 10.05 1.78
N ASN A 355 17.44 10.32 1.26
CA ASN A 355 18.32 11.37 1.79
C ASN A 355 17.71 12.77 1.75
N LEU A 356 16.77 13.05 0.85
CA LEU A 356 16.03 14.32 0.83
C LEU A 356 15.02 14.42 1.99
N VAL A 357 14.37 13.31 2.30
CA VAL A 357 13.34 13.23 3.34
C VAL A 357 13.95 13.13 4.75
N TRP A 358 15.15 12.54 4.86
CA TRP A 358 15.83 12.35 6.15
C TRP A 358 16.56 13.59 6.67
N ARG A 359 16.72 14.64 5.87
CA ARG A 359 17.34 15.89 6.32
C ARG A 359 16.41 16.66 7.25
N ASP A 360 16.95 17.13 8.37
CA ASP A 360 16.19 17.92 9.34
C ASP A 360 15.70 19.28 8.78
N SER A 361 16.27 19.76 7.66
CA SER A 361 15.93 21.00 6.97
C SER A 361 15.00 20.83 5.75
N ALA A 362 14.44 19.63 5.53
CA ALA A 362 13.61 19.36 4.35
C ALA A 362 12.36 20.26 4.32
N SER A 363 12.08 20.89 3.17
CA SER A 363 10.91 21.76 2.99
C SER A 363 9.61 20.96 2.86
N GLU A 364 8.47 21.57 3.22
CA GLU A 364 7.14 20.96 3.05
C GLU A 364 6.86 20.55 1.59
N GLU A 365 7.41 21.29 0.62
CA GLU A 365 7.33 20.97 -0.81
C GLU A 365 7.92 19.59 -1.13
N VAL A 366 9.05 19.23 -0.51
CA VAL A 366 9.69 17.92 -0.71
C VAL A 366 8.77 16.78 -0.27
N PHE A 367 8.13 16.92 0.89
CA PHE A 367 7.20 15.91 1.41
C PHE A 367 5.95 15.77 0.52
N THR A 368 5.39 16.88 0.05
CA THR A 368 4.21 16.85 -0.84
C THR A 368 4.52 16.25 -2.21
N MET A 369 5.68 16.58 -2.81
CA MET A 369 6.15 15.95 -4.04
C MET A 369 6.40 14.46 -3.87
N MET A 370 7.09 14.07 -2.78
CA MET A 370 7.34 12.66 -2.46
C MET A 370 6.03 11.89 -2.30
N ALA A 371 5.04 12.49 -1.63
CA ALA A 371 3.73 11.88 -1.46
C ALA A 371 2.99 11.69 -2.78
N SER A 372 3.06 12.66 -3.70
CA SER A 372 2.47 12.58 -5.03
C SER A 372 3.12 11.48 -5.88
N ILE A 373 4.46 11.37 -5.87
CA ILE A 373 5.21 10.32 -6.57
C ILE A 373 4.82 8.94 -6.03
N CYS A 374 4.89 8.74 -4.71
CA CYS A 374 4.55 7.46 -4.08
C CYS A 374 3.08 7.07 -4.30
N HIS A 375 2.15 8.02 -4.21
CA HIS A 375 0.74 7.78 -4.52
C HIS A 375 0.55 7.31 -5.97
N THR A 376 1.28 7.91 -6.92
CA THR A 376 1.21 7.52 -8.34
C THR A 376 1.74 6.10 -8.54
N LEU A 377 2.87 5.75 -7.91
CA LEU A 377 3.40 4.37 -7.92
C LEU A 377 2.39 3.35 -7.38
N MET A 378 1.72 3.69 -6.27
CA MET A 378 0.76 2.78 -5.63
C MET A 378 -0.56 2.65 -6.39
N VAL A 379 -1.11 3.76 -6.91
CA VAL A 379 -2.46 3.79 -7.50
C VAL A 379 -2.44 3.53 -9.00
N GLN A 380 -1.56 4.20 -9.75
CA GLN A 380 -1.50 4.07 -11.21
C GLN A 380 -0.72 2.83 -11.64
N HIS A 381 0.45 2.59 -11.04
CA HIS A 381 1.30 1.43 -11.34
C HIS A 381 1.05 0.21 -10.44
N ARG A 382 0.06 0.29 -9.51
CA ARG A 382 -0.36 -0.81 -8.62
C ARG A 382 0.76 -1.44 -7.80
N MET A 383 1.80 -0.65 -7.47
CA MET A 383 2.92 -1.14 -6.70
C MET A 383 2.54 -1.30 -5.22
N MET A 384 2.85 -2.45 -4.64
CA MET A 384 2.59 -2.73 -3.22
C MET A 384 3.76 -2.28 -2.36
N VAL A 385 3.48 -1.74 -1.17
CA VAL A 385 4.50 -1.27 -0.20
C VAL A 385 5.65 -2.27 0.03
N PRO A 386 5.42 -3.57 0.32
CA PRO A 386 6.52 -4.50 0.58
C PRO A 386 7.36 -4.86 -0.65
N LYS A 387 6.89 -4.54 -1.87
CA LYS A 387 7.58 -4.88 -3.13
C LYS A 387 8.48 -3.75 -3.64
N VAL A 388 8.41 -2.55 -3.04
CA VAL A 388 9.17 -1.37 -3.46
C VAL A 388 10.04 -0.91 -2.32
N ARG A 389 11.36 -0.83 -2.55
CA ARG A 389 12.36 -0.43 -1.55
C ARG A 389 12.09 0.94 -0.95
N LEU A 390 11.70 1.90 -1.79
CA LEU A 390 11.36 3.26 -1.36
C LEU A 390 10.16 3.27 -0.40
N LEU A 391 9.04 2.66 -0.80
CA LEU A 391 7.82 2.62 0.02
C LEU A 391 8.04 1.86 1.32
N TYR A 392 8.71 0.70 1.24
CA TYR A 392 9.08 -0.08 2.42
C TYR A 392 9.91 0.75 3.39
N SER A 393 11.00 1.39 2.92
CA SER A 393 11.87 2.21 3.79
C SER A 393 11.15 3.41 4.41
N LEU A 394 10.25 4.05 3.66
CA LEU A 394 9.43 5.16 4.17
C LEU A 394 8.40 4.72 5.21
N ALA A 395 7.88 3.49 5.12
CA ALA A 395 6.90 2.95 6.07
C ALA A 395 7.46 2.83 7.50
N PHE A 396 8.76 2.54 7.63
CA PHE A 396 9.43 2.39 8.92
C PHE A 396 10.07 3.69 9.43
N ASN A 397 9.90 4.80 8.71
CA ASN A 397 10.43 6.09 9.12
C ASN A 397 9.38 6.88 9.92
N ALA A 398 9.50 6.84 11.24
CA ALA A 398 8.59 7.53 12.14
C ALA A 398 8.51 9.05 11.91
N ARG A 399 9.63 9.70 11.59
CA ARG A 399 9.66 11.16 11.33
C ARG A 399 8.85 11.52 10.08
N PHE A 400 8.96 10.72 9.03
CA PHE A 400 8.21 10.91 7.79
C PHE A 400 6.70 10.75 8.02
N LEU A 401 6.28 9.70 8.71
CA LEU A 401 4.86 9.48 9.06
C LEU A 401 4.28 10.63 9.89
N ARG A 402 5.05 11.14 10.88
CA ARG A 402 4.63 12.31 11.68
C ARG A 402 4.50 13.57 10.83
N HIS A 403 5.44 13.82 9.92
CA HIS A 403 5.37 14.96 9.00
C HIS A 403 4.18 14.89 8.05
N LEU A 404 3.93 13.72 7.44
CA LEU A 404 2.76 13.51 6.59
C LEU A 404 1.46 13.80 7.34
N TRP A 405 1.34 13.29 8.57
CA TRP A 405 0.17 13.56 9.41
C TRP A 405 0.01 15.04 9.75
N HIS A 406 1.11 15.72 10.06
CA HIS A 406 1.10 17.17 10.33
C HIS A 406 0.64 17.97 9.11
N LEU A 407 1.12 17.63 7.90
CA LEU A 407 0.68 18.27 6.64
C LEU A 407 -0.81 18.06 6.37
N ILE A 408 -1.35 16.87 6.63
CA ILE A 408 -2.78 16.59 6.49
C ILE A 408 -3.61 17.48 7.43
N GLN A 409 -3.11 17.72 8.65
CA GLN A 409 -3.79 18.56 9.65
C GLN A 409 -3.65 20.07 9.37
N SER A 410 -2.52 20.51 8.82
CA SER A 410 -2.24 21.93 8.56
C SER A 410 -2.91 22.45 7.27
N MET A 411 -3.30 21.56 6.36
CA MET A 411 -3.94 21.94 5.11
C MET A 411 -5.31 22.63 5.30
N THR A 412 -5.45 23.84 4.75
CA THR A 412 -6.67 24.65 4.81
C THR A 412 -7.12 25.11 3.42
N THR A 413 -8.44 25.26 3.23
CA THR A 413 -9.04 25.88 2.04
C THR A 413 -9.90 27.08 2.42
N LYS A 414 -10.09 28.00 1.46
CA LYS A 414 -10.89 29.20 1.63
C LYS A 414 -12.34 28.92 1.22
N MET A 415 -13.27 29.01 2.16
CA MET A 415 -14.70 28.84 1.89
C MET A 415 -15.26 30.03 1.10
N ILE A 416 -16.44 29.86 0.50
CA ILE A 416 -17.17 30.93 -0.21
C ILE A 416 -17.43 32.14 0.71
N THR A 417 -17.61 31.90 2.01
CA THR A 417 -17.75 32.91 3.07
C THR A 417 -16.46 33.68 3.39
N GLY A 418 -15.33 33.31 2.76
CA GLY A 418 -14.01 33.92 2.98
C GLY A 418 -13.22 33.37 4.16
N SER A 419 -13.82 32.54 5.02
CA SER A 419 -13.15 31.91 6.16
C SER A 419 -12.25 30.74 5.74
N MET A 420 -11.08 30.62 6.36
CA MET A 420 -10.18 29.47 6.18
C MET A 420 -10.65 28.30 7.04
N VAL A 421 -10.80 27.12 6.44
CA VAL A 421 -11.25 25.91 7.13
C VAL A 421 -10.26 24.76 6.83
N PRO A 422 -9.87 23.95 7.83
CA PRO A 422 -9.06 22.77 7.60
C PRO A 422 -9.71 21.80 6.62
N LEU A 423 -8.95 21.31 5.63
CA LEU A 423 -9.47 20.39 4.61
C LEU A 423 -9.96 19.08 5.22
N LEU A 424 -9.33 18.61 6.29
CA LEU A 424 -9.76 17.42 7.03
C LEU A 424 -11.19 17.58 7.61
N GLN A 425 -11.56 18.79 8.02
CA GLN A 425 -12.91 19.09 8.51
C GLN A 425 -13.94 19.17 7.37
N VAL A 426 -13.53 19.62 6.18
CA VAL A 426 -14.35 19.59 4.98
C VAL A 426 -14.64 18.13 4.58
N ILE A 427 -13.61 17.27 4.62
CA ILE A 427 -13.73 15.84 4.38
C ILE A 427 -14.67 15.21 5.40
N SER A 428 -14.46 15.41 6.70
CA SER A 428 -15.27 14.75 7.75
C SER A 428 -16.76 15.13 7.68
N ARG A 429 -17.07 16.36 7.29
CA ARG A 429 -18.46 16.80 7.04
C ARG A 429 -19.06 16.21 5.76
N GLY A 430 -18.24 15.69 4.86
CA GLY A 430 -18.67 15.19 3.56
C GLY A 430 -19.06 16.29 2.58
N SER A 431 -18.46 17.47 2.71
CA SER A 431 -18.74 18.64 1.86
C SER A 431 -17.93 18.57 0.56
N PRO A 432 -18.53 18.83 -0.63
CA PRO A 432 -17.81 18.79 -1.89
C PRO A 432 -16.67 19.82 -1.89
N MET A 433 -15.54 19.48 -2.51
CA MET A 433 -14.33 20.30 -2.54
C MET A 433 -13.85 20.55 -3.97
N SER A 434 -12.94 21.52 -4.13
CA SER A 434 -12.33 21.81 -5.43
C SER A 434 -11.39 20.68 -5.87
N LEU A 435 -11.17 20.56 -7.19
CA LEU A 435 -10.23 19.58 -7.74
C LEU A 435 -8.78 19.86 -7.31
N GLU A 436 -8.44 21.13 -7.10
CA GLU A 436 -7.12 21.54 -6.60
C GLU A 436 -6.90 21.05 -5.17
N ASP A 437 -7.89 21.26 -4.29
CA ASP A 437 -7.82 20.79 -2.91
C ASP A 437 -7.77 19.26 -2.83
N SER A 438 -8.57 18.56 -3.64
CA SER A 438 -8.56 17.09 -3.68
C SER A 438 -7.24 16.52 -4.22
N ASN A 439 -6.61 17.18 -5.20
CA ASN A 439 -5.29 16.82 -5.70
C ASN A 439 -4.17 17.04 -4.67
N ARG A 440 -4.34 17.97 -3.72
CA ARG A 440 -3.37 18.22 -2.66
C ARG A 440 -3.49 17.22 -1.51
N ILE A 441 -4.70 16.98 -1.02
CA ILE A 441 -4.91 16.18 0.21
C ILE A 441 -4.91 14.66 -0.03
N ILE A 442 -5.47 14.19 -1.15
CA ILE A 442 -5.64 12.74 -1.41
C ILE A 442 -4.30 11.99 -1.42
N PRO A 443 -3.25 12.44 -2.15
CA PRO A 443 -1.97 11.73 -2.18
C PRO A 443 -1.32 11.58 -0.80
N LEU A 444 -1.32 12.65 0.01
CA LEU A 444 -0.79 12.64 1.37
C LEU A 444 -1.56 11.68 2.25
N PHE A 445 -2.88 11.77 2.24
CA PHE A 445 -3.72 10.98 3.12
C PHE A 445 -3.71 9.49 2.75
N TYR A 446 -3.70 9.19 1.46
CA TYR A 446 -3.55 7.83 0.94
C TYR A 446 -2.19 7.24 1.32
N LEU A 447 -1.09 7.98 1.10
CA LEU A 447 0.25 7.51 1.42
C LEU A 447 0.40 7.27 2.92
N PHE A 448 0.03 8.26 3.74
CA PHE A 448 0.07 8.15 5.19
C PHE A 448 -0.66 6.89 5.67
N SER A 449 -1.90 6.70 5.23
CA SER A 449 -2.74 5.59 5.66
C SER A 449 -2.17 4.23 5.22
N SER A 450 -1.58 4.18 4.02
CA SER A 450 -0.98 2.95 3.49
C SER A 450 0.31 2.57 4.20
N LEU A 451 1.22 3.53 4.37
CA LEU A 451 2.51 3.31 5.01
C LEU A 451 2.34 3.00 6.50
N PHE A 452 1.46 3.73 7.19
CA PHE A 452 1.22 3.50 8.60
C PHE A 452 0.50 2.16 8.84
N SER A 453 -0.44 1.77 7.99
CA SER A 453 -1.01 0.41 8.03
C SER A 453 0.08 -0.65 7.91
N HIS A 454 1.00 -0.51 6.94
CA HIS A 454 2.08 -1.47 6.75
C HIS A 454 3.05 -1.52 7.95
N SER A 455 3.38 -0.36 8.53
CA SER A 455 4.17 -0.27 9.76
C SER A 455 3.51 -1.03 10.92
N LEU A 456 2.20 -0.85 11.13
CA LEU A 456 1.46 -1.50 12.22
C LEU A 456 1.40 -3.03 12.15
N ILE A 457 1.63 -3.65 10.98
CA ILE A 457 1.72 -5.12 10.85
C ILE A 457 2.96 -5.64 11.59
N SER A 458 4.05 -4.88 11.57
CA SER A 458 5.33 -5.26 12.17
C SER A 458 5.51 -4.83 13.63
N VAL A 459 4.74 -3.84 14.08
CA VAL A 459 4.82 -3.32 15.46
C VAL A 459 4.09 -4.26 16.41
N HIS A 460 4.78 -4.67 17.48
CA HIS A 460 4.20 -5.53 18.52
C HIS A 460 3.48 -4.72 19.61
N ASP A 461 2.66 -5.37 20.44
CA ASP A 461 1.95 -4.69 21.53
C ASP A 461 2.92 -4.07 22.56
N SER A 462 4.07 -4.69 22.82
CA SER A 462 5.09 -4.11 23.71
C SER A 462 5.60 -2.76 23.21
N GLU A 463 5.89 -2.66 21.91
CA GLU A 463 6.35 -1.45 21.23
C GLU A 463 5.23 -0.42 21.03
N PHE A 464 4.01 -0.89 20.71
CA PHE A 464 2.82 -0.05 20.51
C PHE A 464 2.36 0.63 21.80
N PHE A 465 2.31 -0.12 22.92
CA PHE A 465 1.90 0.39 24.22
C PHE A 465 3.06 0.96 25.05
N GLY A 466 4.31 0.77 24.64
CA GLY A 466 5.49 1.35 25.27
C GLY A 466 5.90 0.70 26.59
N TYR A 467 5.85 -0.63 26.70
CA TYR A 467 6.33 -1.33 27.89
C TYR A 467 7.86 -1.17 28.01
N PRO A 468 8.39 -0.70 29.16
CA PRO A 468 9.80 -0.90 29.45
C PRO A 468 10.02 -2.40 29.65
N MET A 469 10.80 -3.03 28.77
CA MET A 469 11.36 -4.34 29.10
C MET A 469 12.26 -4.13 30.32
N GLU A 470 11.85 -4.66 31.47
CA GLU A 470 12.68 -4.63 32.68
C GLU A 470 14.03 -5.30 32.35
N GLY A 471 15.12 -4.52 32.31
CA GLY A 471 16.47 -5.07 32.33
C GLY A 471 17.52 -4.50 31.36
N HIS A 472 17.20 -3.65 30.37
CA HIS A 472 18.24 -3.17 29.44
C HIS A 472 18.12 -1.67 29.14
N GLY A 473 19.00 -0.87 29.77
CA GLY A 473 19.08 0.59 29.69
C GLY A 473 19.64 1.14 28.38
N HIS A 474 19.00 0.84 27.24
CA HIS A 474 19.29 1.51 25.98
C HIS A 474 18.02 2.07 25.34
N SER A 475 18.07 3.36 25.03
CA SER A 475 17.11 4.12 24.22
C SER A 475 16.98 3.51 22.83
N ASN A 476 16.21 2.43 22.68
CA ASN A 476 15.78 1.99 21.37
C ASN A 476 14.77 3.02 20.84
N THR A 477 15.13 3.67 19.73
CA THR A 477 14.25 4.55 18.97
C THR A 477 12.96 3.80 18.70
N SER A 478 11.87 4.18 19.38
CA SER A 478 10.58 3.51 19.22
C SER A 478 10.20 3.46 17.74
N MET A 479 9.97 2.25 17.21
CA MET A 479 9.44 2.05 15.86
C MET A 479 8.03 2.64 15.72
N MET A 480 7.36 2.95 16.83
CA MET A 480 6.03 3.51 16.87
C MET A 480 6.05 5.04 16.66
N PRO A 481 5.49 5.58 15.55
CA PRO A 481 5.55 7.00 15.24
C PRO A 481 4.72 7.92 16.14
N PHE A 482 3.74 7.41 16.87
CA PHE A 482 2.76 8.22 17.61
C PHE A 482 2.57 7.68 19.03
N THR A 483 2.40 8.58 19.99
CA THR A 483 2.01 8.23 21.37
C THR A 483 0.55 7.77 21.43
N LEU A 484 0.16 7.06 22.50
CA LEU A 484 -1.23 6.63 22.68
C LEU A 484 -2.23 7.80 22.66
N SER A 485 -1.89 8.95 23.27
CA SER A 485 -2.73 10.15 23.25
C SER A 485 -2.90 10.75 21.84
N GLU A 486 -1.82 10.73 21.05
CA GLU A 486 -1.88 11.16 19.65
C GLU A 486 -2.72 10.19 18.83
N LEU A 487 -2.60 8.88 19.06
CA LEU A 487 -3.40 7.84 18.40
C LEU A 487 -4.90 7.95 18.71
N VAL A 488 -5.28 8.35 19.92
CA VAL A 488 -6.69 8.65 20.24
C VAL A 488 -7.19 9.78 19.34
N THR A 489 -6.46 10.90 19.25
CA THR A 489 -6.88 12.03 18.42
C THR A 489 -6.92 11.67 16.93
N LEU A 490 -5.88 10.97 16.47
CA LEU A 490 -5.74 10.51 15.09
C LEU A 490 -6.85 9.54 14.69
N SER A 491 -7.11 8.51 15.49
CA SER A 491 -8.15 7.52 15.19
C SER A 491 -9.55 8.13 15.09
N ARG A 492 -9.87 9.12 15.92
CA ARG A 492 -11.12 9.89 15.81
C ARG A 492 -11.20 10.63 14.48
N LEU A 493 -10.13 11.35 14.11
CA LEU A 493 -10.07 12.10 12.85
C LEU A 493 -10.15 11.18 11.63
N LEU A 494 -9.49 10.02 11.64
CA LEU A 494 -9.58 9.03 10.57
C LEU A 494 -10.99 8.45 10.44
N ARG A 495 -11.63 8.09 11.57
CA ARG A 495 -13.01 7.60 11.59
C ARG A 495 -13.97 8.63 11.01
N ASP A 496 -13.88 9.88 11.46
CA ASP A 496 -14.76 10.96 11.00
C ASP A 496 -14.53 11.27 9.52
N ALA A 497 -13.27 11.23 9.07
CA ALA A 497 -12.94 11.33 7.65
C ALA A 497 -13.56 10.20 6.83
N CYS A 498 -13.53 8.95 7.29
CA CYS A 498 -14.19 7.85 6.58
C CYS A 498 -15.70 8.07 6.42
N LEU A 499 -16.39 8.52 7.48
CA LEU A 499 -17.83 8.82 7.43
C LEU A 499 -18.13 9.94 6.43
N GLY A 500 -17.30 10.98 6.42
CA GLY A 500 -17.38 12.05 5.46
C GLY A 500 -17.10 11.62 4.02
N ILE A 501 -16.13 10.74 3.79
CA ILE A 501 -15.84 10.18 2.46
C ILE A 501 -17.01 9.32 1.96
N ILE A 502 -17.72 8.59 2.83
CA ILE A 502 -18.95 7.88 2.44
C ILE A 502 -20.01 8.87 1.91
N LYS A 503 -20.17 10.03 2.56
CA LYS A 503 -21.09 11.09 2.09
C LYS A 503 -20.64 11.65 0.72
N LEU A 504 -19.33 11.80 0.49
CA LEU A 504 -18.75 12.26 -0.79
C LEU A 504 -18.87 11.23 -1.92
N ALA A 505 -18.67 9.94 -1.60
CA ALA A 505 -18.75 8.85 -2.57
C ALA A 505 -20.20 8.58 -3.01
N TYR A 506 -21.18 8.88 -2.15
CA TYR A 506 -22.62 8.74 -2.42
C TYR A 506 -23.34 10.07 -2.17
N PRO A 507 -23.26 11.06 -3.08
CA PRO A 507 -23.91 12.36 -2.88
C PRO A 507 -25.45 12.26 -2.93
N GLU A 508 -26.15 13.05 -2.12
CA GLU A 508 -27.63 13.04 -2.01
C GLU A 508 -28.35 13.36 -3.32
N THR A 509 -27.70 14.12 -4.20
CA THR A 509 -28.20 14.39 -5.55
C THR A 509 -27.94 13.16 -6.43
N LYS A 510 -28.88 12.20 -6.48
CA LYS A 510 -28.81 11.12 -7.47
C LYS A 510 -28.62 11.70 -8.87
N THR A 511 -27.62 11.19 -9.59
CA THR A 511 -27.43 11.44 -11.03
C THR A 511 -28.57 10.89 -11.90
N GLU A 512 -29.57 10.20 -11.34
CA GLU A 512 -30.66 9.57 -12.08
C GLU A 512 -31.82 10.52 -12.40
N HIS A 513 -32.14 11.49 -11.54
CA HIS A 513 -33.02 12.59 -11.96
C HIS A 513 -32.39 13.41 -13.08
N ARG A 514 -31.06 13.29 -13.26
CA ARG A 514 -30.36 13.85 -14.41
C ARG A 514 -30.62 13.07 -15.68
N GLU A 515 -31.06 11.82 -15.70
CA GLU A 515 -31.30 11.07 -16.95
C GLU A 515 -32.62 11.44 -17.61
N GLU A 516 -33.73 11.52 -16.87
CA GLU A 516 -35.00 12.06 -17.37
C GLU A 516 -34.87 13.55 -17.70
N TYR A 517 -34.14 14.30 -16.87
CA TYR A 517 -33.78 15.69 -17.13
C TYR A 517 -32.80 15.82 -18.33
N MET A 518 -31.88 14.88 -18.55
CA MET A 518 -31.01 14.82 -19.73
C MET A 518 -31.76 14.36 -20.98
N ALA A 519 -32.80 13.54 -20.84
CA ALA A 519 -33.72 13.20 -21.93
C ALA A 519 -34.53 14.44 -22.33
N ALA A 520 -34.99 15.22 -21.35
CA ALA A 520 -35.61 16.53 -21.57
C ALA A 520 -34.62 17.55 -22.18
N PHE A 521 -33.37 17.63 -21.72
CA PHE A 521 -32.36 18.52 -22.31
C PHE A 521 -31.87 18.06 -23.70
N ARG A 522 -31.83 16.74 -23.96
CA ARG A 522 -31.62 16.17 -25.30
C ARG A 522 -32.77 16.55 -26.25
N SER A 523 -34.01 16.59 -25.76
CA SER A 523 -35.17 17.03 -26.54
C SER A 523 -35.12 18.53 -26.92
N VAL A 524 -34.33 19.33 -26.19
CA VAL A 524 -34.10 20.77 -26.44
C VAL A 524 -32.76 21.03 -27.19
N GLY A 525 -32.03 19.98 -27.60
CA GLY A 525 -30.84 20.11 -28.45
C GLY A 525 -29.56 20.57 -27.74
N VAL A 526 -29.52 20.57 -26.40
CA VAL A 526 -28.34 20.98 -25.63
C VAL A 526 -27.34 19.83 -25.52
N LYS A 527 -26.22 19.91 -26.25
CA LYS A 527 -25.09 18.98 -26.13
C LYS A 527 -24.24 19.33 -24.90
N THR A 528 -24.56 18.79 -23.71
CA THR A 528 -23.58 18.77 -22.61
C THR A 528 -23.50 17.41 -21.93
N ASN A 529 -22.28 17.07 -21.49
CA ASN A 529 -21.94 16.32 -20.26
C ASN A 529 -21.40 14.87 -20.30
N THR A 530 -20.89 14.31 -21.41
CA THR A 530 -20.09 13.06 -21.31
C THR A 530 -18.79 13.27 -20.52
N GLU A 531 -18.05 14.35 -20.79
CA GLU A 531 -16.79 14.68 -20.11
C GLU A 531 -16.99 15.00 -18.62
N VAL A 532 -18.06 15.73 -18.26
CA VAL A 532 -18.37 16.06 -16.86
C VAL A 532 -18.74 14.80 -16.08
N GLN A 533 -19.44 13.85 -16.71
CA GLN A 533 -19.80 12.57 -16.10
C GLN A 533 -18.57 11.68 -15.87
N GLN A 534 -17.65 11.63 -16.84
CA GLN A 534 -16.36 10.97 -16.68
C GLN A 534 -15.52 11.56 -15.54
N ARG A 535 -15.51 12.90 -15.38
CA ARG A 535 -14.81 13.58 -14.27
C ARG A 535 -15.41 13.21 -12.91
N ILE A 536 -16.73 13.22 -12.79
CA ILE A 536 -17.42 12.84 -11.55
C ILE A 536 -17.12 11.38 -11.19
N GLN A 537 -17.16 10.46 -12.16
CA GLN A 537 -16.84 9.05 -11.93
C GLN A 537 -15.36 8.85 -11.55
N ALA A 538 -14.43 9.56 -12.19
CA ALA A 538 -13.02 9.50 -11.86
C ALA A 538 -12.74 10.02 -10.44
N GLU A 539 -13.41 11.10 -10.03
CA GLU A 539 -13.31 11.64 -8.68
C GLU A 539 -13.91 10.68 -7.64
N GLN A 540 -15.08 10.11 -7.91
CA GLN A 540 -15.69 9.09 -7.06
C GLN A 540 -14.75 7.89 -6.86
N LYS A 541 -14.11 7.42 -7.94
CA LYS A 541 -13.12 6.32 -7.88
C LYS A 541 -11.95 6.66 -6.94
N ARG A 542 -11.45 7.90 -6.96
CA ARG A 542 -10.38 8.36 -6.06
C ARG A 542 -10.82 8.35 -4.60
N TRP A 543 -12.01 8.85 -4.31
CA TRP A 543 -12.58 8.83 -2.95
C TRP A 543 -12.76 7.41 -2.41
N VAL A 544 -13.22 6.49 -3.26
CA VAL A 544 -13.36 5.08 -2.92
C VAL A 544 -12.01 4.42 -2.62
N GLN A 545 -10.98 4.70 -3.43
CA GLN A 545 -9.64 4.20 -3.19
C GLN A 545 -9.08 4.71 -1.85
N LEU A 546 -9.26 6.01 -1.57
CA LEU A 546 -8.84 6.61 -0.31
C LEU A 546 -9.58 5.99 0.88
N PHE A 547 -10.90 5.82 0.77
CA PHE A 547 -11.74 5.21 1.80
C PHE A 547 -11.23 3.83 2.21
N LYS A 548 -10.88 2.96 1.25
CA LYS A 548 -10.40 1.61 1.56
C LYS A 548 -9.13 1.62 2.43
N VAL A 549 -8.18 2.48 2.09
CA VAL A 549 -6.90 2.54 2.82
C VAL A 549 -7.10 3.13 4.22
N ILE A 550 -7.87 4.22 4.35
CA ILE A 550 -8.15 4.80 5.67
C ILE A 550 -8.94 3.82 6.53
N THR A 551 -9.99 3.19 5.99
CA THR A 551 -10.79 2.20 6.72
C THR A 551 -9.95 1.01 7.17
N ASN A 552 -9.01 0.54 6.36
CA ASN A 552 -8.07 -0.50 6.78
C ASN A 552 -7.25 -0.05 8.00
N LEU A 553 -6.67 1.15 7.95
CA LEU A 553 -5.91 1.70 9.08
C LEU A 553 -6.78 1.85 10.34
N VAL A 554 -8.00 2.38 10.20
CA VAL A 554 -8.96 2.52 11.30
C VAL A 554 -9.29 1.16 11.92
N LYS A 555 -9.55 0.13 11.10
CA LYS A 555 -9.81 -1.24 11.55
C LYS A 555 -8.61 -1.81 12.31
N MET A 556 -7.38 -1.58 11.83
CA MET A 556 -6.16 -2.02 12.52
C MET A 556 -5.98 -1.34 13.89
N VAL A 557 -6.20 -0.02 13.97
CA VAL A 557 -6.11 0.71 15.24
C VAL A 557 -7.24 0.29 16.20
N LYS A 558 -8.46 0.10 15.69
CA LYS A 558 -9.58 -0.42 16.48
C LYS A 558 -9.30 -1.83 17.01
N ALA A 559 -8.70 -2.70 16.19
CA ALA A 559 -8.32 -4.05 16.63
C ALA A 559 -7.33 -4.01 17.81
N ARG A 560 -6.37 -3.07 17.81
CA ARG A 560 -5.45 -2.86 18.94
C ARG A 560 -6.21 -2.40 20.20
N ASP A 561 -7.14 -1.47 20.04
CA ASP A 561 -7.98 -0.96 21.15
C ASP A 561 -8.92 -2.03 21.74
N ILE A 562 -9.47 -2.94 20.91
CA ILE A 562 -10.30 -4.06 21.38
C ILE A 562 -9.49 -5.00 22.27
N ARG A 563 -8.22 -5.25 21.94
CA ARG A 563 -7.34 -6.12 22.73
C ARG A 563 -6.96 -5.50 24.06
N ARG A 564 -6.53 -4.24 24.02
CA ARG A 564 -6.19 -3.47 25.21
C ARG A 564 -6.71 -2.04 25.04
N PRO A 565 -7.81 -1.69 25.72
CA PRO A 565 -8.41 -0.38 25.60
C PRO A 565 -7.43 0.74 25.96
N PHE A 566 -7.24 1.68 25.05
CA PHE A 566 -6.50 2.93 25.27
C PHE A 566 -7.31 4.16 24.86
N CYS A 567 -8.37 3.97 24.08
CA CYS A 567 -9.36 4.99 23.77
C CYS A 567 -10.39 5.14 24.92
N PRO A 568 -10.96 6.35 25.12
CA PRO A 568 -12.01 6.56 26.10
C PRO A 568 -13.32 5.84 25.72
N ALA A 569 -14.21 5.63 26.69
CA ALA A 569 -15.52 5.03 26.44
C ALA A 569 -16.32 5.84 25.40
N GLY A 570 -16.96 5.15 24.46
CA GLY A 570 -17.71 5.78 23.37
C GLY A 570 -16.87 6.40 22.26
N HIS A 571 -15.53 6.35 22.33
CA HIS A 571 -14.61 6.96 21.35
C HIS A 571 -14.90 6.59 19.90
N TRP A 572 -15.35 5.37 19.65
CA TRP A 572 -15.60 4.85 18.31
C TRP A 572 -17.01 5.15 17.80
N LEU A 573 -17.95 5.50 18.68
CA LEU A 573 -19.34 5.81 18.33
C LEU A 573 -19.45 7.19 17.67
N ALA A 574 -20.23 7.28 16.59
CA ALA A 574 -20.45 8.53 15.88
C ALA A 574 -21.88 9.03 16.12
N GLU A 575 -22.04 10.13 16.86
CA GLU A 575 -23.36 10.71 17.16
C GLU A 575 -24.14 11.13 15.90
N GLU A 576 -23.43 11.52 14.84
CA GLU A 576 -24.03 11.87 13.53
C GLU A 576 -24.68 10.66 12.82
N VAL A 577 -24.32 9.43 13.19
CA VAL A 577 -24.80 8.21 12.53
C VAL A 577 -25.98 7.64 13.31
N ASN A 578 -27.20 7.92 12.83
CA ASN A 578 -28.44 7.44 13.45
C ASN A 578 -29.12 6.36 12.59
N ILE A 579 -28.54 5.17 12.57
CA ILE A 579 -29.11 4.00 11.89
C ILE A 579 -30.05 3.29 12.85
N ARG A 580 -31.35 3.61 12.78
CA ARG A 580 -32.38 2.96 13.60
C ARG A 580 -32.85 1.68 12.95
N ALA A 581 -32.95 0.62 13.75
CA ALA A 581 -33.45 -0.68 13.30
C ALA A 581 -34.86 -0.61 12.64
N ASP A 582 -35.69 0.37 13.00
CA ASP A 582 -37.03 0.65 12.42
C ASP A 582 -37.02 1.02 10.94
N LYS A 583 -35.92 1.58 10.45
CA LYS A 583 -35.78 2.02 9.07
C LYS A 583 -35.00 1.03 8.21
N VAL A 584 -34.43 -0.01 8.81
CA VAL A 584 -33.47 -0.93 8.16
C VAL A 584 -34.16 -2.13 7.50
N THR A 585 -35.38 -2.48 7.86
CA THR A 585 -36.12 -3.59 7.22
C THR A 585 -36.39 -3.37 5.73
N GLN A 586 -36.36 -2.13 5.23
CA GLN A 586 -36.49 -1.81 3.81
C GLN A 586 -35.19 -1.99 3.01
N LEU A 587 -34.02 -1.98 3.68
CA LEU A 587 -32.71 -2.24 3.06
C LEU A 587 -32.54 -3.67 2.52
N TYR A 588 -33.44 -4.59 2.91
CA TYR A 588 -33.27 -6.02 2.64
C TYR A 588 -34.58 -6.76 2.34
N VAL A 589 -35.47 -6.13 1.55
CA VAL A 589 -36.55 -6.82 0.82
C VAL A 589 -35.95 -7.97 0.00
N PRO A 590 -36.62 -9.12 -0.21
CA PRO A 590 -36.08 -10.29 -0.93
C PRO A 590 -35.39 -9.99 -2.27
N SER A 591 -35.78 -8.91 -2.95
CA SER A 591 -35.13 -8.38 -4.15
C SER A 591 -33.68 -7.89 -3.91
N ALA A 592 -33.34 -7.41 -2.72
CA ALA A 592 -32.00 -6.92 -2.35
C ALA A 592 -31.04 -8.02 -1.85
N ARG A 593 -31.47 -9.30 -1.81
CA ARG A 593 -30.61 -10.46 -1.43
C ARG A 593 -29.30 -10.55 -2.24
N HIS A 594 -29.28 -9.98 -3.44
CA HIS A 594 -28.08 -9.92 -4.30
C HIS A 594 -27.10 -8.78 -3.95
N VAL A 595 -27.54 -7.75 -3.21
CA VAL A 595 -26.70 -6.56 -2.90
C VAL A 595 -25.58 -6.91 -1.92
N TRP A 596 -25.82 -7.83 -0.98
CA TRP A 596 -24.81 -8.26 -0.01
C TRP A 596 -23.97 -9.44 -0.51
N ARG A 597 -24.46 -10.23 -1.47
CA ARG A 597 -23.66 -11.26 -2.16
C ARG A 597 -22.60 -10.69 -3.10
N THR A 598 -22.82 -9.48 -3.64
CA THR A 598 -22.00 -8.92 -4.73
C THR A 598 -21.07 -7.78 -4.30
N ARG A 599 -21.14 -7.30 -3.05
CA ARG A 599 -20.29 -6.21 -2.56
C ARG A 599 -19.13 -6.72 -1.70
N ARG A 600 -18.12 -7.33 -2.34
CA ARG A 600 -16.73 -7.04 -1.93
C ARG A 600 -16.40 -5.67 -2.51
N MET A 601 -15.94 -4.72 -1.70
CA MET A 601 -15.64 -3.34 -2.10
C MET A 601 -14.50 -3.34 -3.15
N GLY A 602 -14.85 -3.65 -4.39
CA GLY A 602 -14.01 -3.78 -5.59
C GLY A 602 -14.76 -3.29 -6.84
N ARG A 603 -16.11 -3.29 -6.80
CA ARG A 603 -16.98 -2.61 -7.78
C ARG A 603 -17.88 -1.59 -7.09
N ILE A 604 -17.43 -0.34 -7.01
CA ILE A 604 -18.33 0.82 -6.86
C ILE A 604 -18.50 1.39 -8.26
N GLY A 605 -19.51 0.87 -8.96
CA GLY A 605 -20.00 1.35 -10.24
C GLY A 605 -21.51 1.15 -10.27
N PRO A 606 -22.23 1.79 -11.21
CA PRO A 606 -23.66 1.58 -11.37
C PRO A 606 -23.95 0.09 -11.62
N LEU A 607 -25.09 -0.36 -11.09
CA LEU A 607 -25.58 -1.74 -11.16
C LEU A 607 -25.60 -2.23 -12.62
N GLN A 608 -24.86 -3.29 -12.92
CA GLN A 608 -25.15 -4.10 -14.11
C GLN A 608 -24.94 -5.57 -13.75
N SER A 609 -26.05 -6.23 -13.39
CA SER A 609 -26.15 -7.69 -13.37
C SER A 609 -26.17 -8.16 -14.82
N THR A 610 -25.26 -9.06 -15.19
CA THR A 610 -25.27 -9.72 -16.51
C THR A 610 -25.78 -11.15 -16.47
N LEU A 611 -26.28 -11.64 -15.34
CA LEU A 611 -26.83 -13.00 -15.24
C LEU A 611 -27.94 -13.03 -14.17
N ASP A 612 -29.15 -12.68 -14.59
CA ASP A 612 -30.43 -13.34 -14.23
C ASP A 612 -31.56 -12.50 -14.84
N VAL A 613 -32.09 -13.00 -15.94
CA VAL A 613 -33.24 -12.41 -16.65
C VAL A 613 -34.48 -12.63 -15.78
N GLY A 614 -35.04 -11.57 -15.19
CA GLY A 614 -36.34 -11.71 -14.52
C GLY A 614 -36.88 -10.48 -13.81
N MET A 615 -36.14 -9.90 -12.87
CA MET A 615 -36.61 -8.73 -12.11
C MET A 615 -35.43 -7.89 -11.61
N GLU A 616 -35.30 -6.67 -12.11
CA GLU A 616 -34.36 -5.70 -11.52
C GLU A 616 -34.75 -5.45 -10.06
N PRO A 617 -33.80 -5.56 -9.11
CA PRO A 617 -34.09 -5.25 -7.72
C PRO A 617 -34.42 -3.75 -7.58
N PRO A 618 -35.35 -3.36 -6.68
CA PRO A 618 -35.65 -1.97 -6.43
C PRO A 618 -34.37 -1.26 -5.98
N GLN A 619 -34.09 -0.12 -6.62
CA GLN A 619 -32.87 0.65 -6.35
C GLN A 619 -32.91 1.25 -4.94
N LEU A 620 -31.83 1.08 -4.19
CA LEU A 620 -31.68 1.71 -2.87
C LEU A 620 -31.65 3.25 -3.00
N SER A 621 -32.19 3.93 -2.00
CA SER A 621 -31.99 5.36 -1.83
C SER A 621 -30.53 5.67 -1.43
N VAL A 622 -30.06 6.89 -1.66
CA VAL A 622 -28.69 7.30 -1.28
C VAL A 622 -28.45 7.14 0.23
N SER A 623 -29.47 7.43 1.05
CA SER A 623 -29.39 7.26 2.50
C SER A 623 -29.18 5.78 2.86
N GLU A 624 -29.89 4.89 2.19
CA GLU A 624 -29.77 3.43 2.36
C GLU A 624 -28.39 2.93 1.94
N GLU A 625 -27.85 3.39 0.81
CA GLU A 625 -26.51 3.02 0.37
C GLU A 625 -25.41 3.45 1.35
N ARG A 626 -25.54 4.66 1.92
CA ARG A 626 -24.63 5.16 2.96
C ARG A 626 -24.71 4.32 4.24
N HIS A 627 -25.92 4.01 4.71
CA HIS A 627 -26.11 3.16 5.89
C HIS A 627 -25.53 1.77 5.68
N LEU A 628 -25.74 1.18 4.50
CA LEU A 628 -25.16 -0.11 4.13
C LEU A 628 -23.63 -0.05 4.12
N ALA A 629 -23.03 1.00 3.53
CA ALA A 629 -21.58 1.18 3.54
C ALA A 629 -21.02 1.29 4.96
N ILE A 630 -21.72 1.99 5.87
CA ILE A 630 -21.31 2.09 7.27
C ILE A 630 -21.40 0.74 7.98
N LEU A 631 -22.51 0.01 7.85
CA LEU A 631 -22.70 -1.28 8.52
C LEU A 631 -21.75 -2.38 8.01
N THR A 632 -21.29 -2.28 6.76
CA THR A 632 -20.35 -3.25 6.17
C THR A 632 -18.89 -2.91 6.47
N GLU A 633 -18.52 -1.64 6.42
CA GLU A 633 -17.12 -1.23 6.49
C GLU A 633 -16.72 -0.66 7.85
N LEU A 634 -17.63 -0.04 8.59
CA LEU A 634 -17.37 0.62 9.87
C LEU A 634 -18.48 0.35 10.90
N PRO A 635 -18.89 -0.91 11.12
CA PRO A 635 -20.06 -1.19 11.96
C PRO A 635 -19.90 -0.72 13.42
N PHE A 636 -18.68 -0.70 13.94
CA PHE A 636 -18.37 -0.26 15.30
C PHE A 636 -18.67 1.23 15.58
N VAL A 637 -18.98 2.04 14.56
CA VAL A 637 -19.47 3.42 14.77
C VAL A 637 -20.93 3.47 15.19
N VAL A 638 -21.67 2.37 14.95
CA VAL A 638 -23.05 2.17 15.38
C VAL A 638 -23.05 1.43 16.72
N PRO A 639 -23.84 1.88 17.72
CA PRO A 639 -23.94 1.21 19.01
C PRO A 639 -24.26 -0.28 18.87
N PHE A 640 -23.64 -1.10 19.72
CA PHE A 640 -23.83 -2.55 19.73
C PHE A 640 -25.31 -2.94 19.84
N GLU A 641 -26.06 -2.31 20.74
CA GLU A 641 -27.48 -2.57 20.94
C GLU A 641 -28.32 -2.34 19.68
N GLU A 642 -28.04 -1.28 18.91
CA GLU A 642 -28.74 -1.00 17.66
C GLU A 642 -28.38 -2.04 16.59
N ARG A 643 -27.12 -2.46 16.50
CA ARG A 643 -26.71 -3.55 15.59
C ARG A 643 -27.35 -4.89 15.95
N VAL A 644 -27.52 -5.20 17.25
CA VAL A 644 -28.27 -6.39 17.71
C VAL A 644 -29.73 -6.31 17.27
N LYS A 645 -30.40 -5.16 17.45
CA LYS A 645 -31.78 -4.96 16.97
C LYS A 645 -31.89 -5.11 15.45
N ILE A 646 -30.92 -4.60 14.69
CA ILE A 646 -30.86 -4.77 13.24
C ILE A 646 -30.72 -6.26 12.90
N PHE A 647 -29.78 -6.97 13.51
CA PHE A 647 -29.56 -8.41 13.32
C PHE A 647 -30.82 -9.24 13.61
N GLN A 648 -31.48 -8.99 14.74
CA GLN A 648 -32.70 -9.69 15.13
C GLN A 648 -33.86 -9.45 14.13
N ARG A 649 -33.97 -8.24 13.59
CA ARG A 649 -34.98 -7.92 12.57
C ARG A 649 -34.69 -8.57 11.22
N LEU A 650 -33.41 -8.68 10.84
CA LEU A 650 -33.01 -9.41 9.64
C LEU A 650 -33.38 -10.89 9.75
N ILE A 651 -33.12 -11.49 10.90
CA ILE A 651 -33.57 -12.86 11.21
C ILE A 651 -35.10 -12.96 11.17
N TYR A 652 -35.81 -12.01 11.79
CA TYR A 652 -37.27 -12.02 11.83
C TYR A 652 -37.89 -11.93 10.42
N ALA A 653 -37.35 -11.08 9.56
CA ALA A 653 -37.79 -10.97 8.17
C ALA A 653 -37.54 -12.28 7.39
N ASP A 654 -36.34 -12.85 7.50
CA ASP A 654 -36.01 -14.14 6.87
C ASP A 654 -36.89 -15.28 7.40
N LYS A 655 -37.21 -15.29 8.70
CA LYS A 655 -38.14 -16.25 9.31
C LYS A 655 -39.54 -16.13 8.75
N ARG A 656 -40.06 -14.92 8.54
CA ARG A 656 -41.38 -14.71 7.96
C ARG A 656 -41.45 -15.24 6.53
N ASP A 657 -40.39 -15.05 5.76
CA ASP A 657 -40.29 -15.56 4.38
C ASP A 657 -40.24 -17.10 4.35
N VAL A 658 -39.50 -17.74 5.25
CA VAL A 658 -39.27 -19.19 5.24
C VAL A 658 -40.37 -19.97 5.98
N GLN A 659 -40.81 -19.49 7.15
CA GLN A 659 -41.75 -20.20 8.03
C GLN A 659 -43.21 -19.78 7.80
N GLY A 660 -43.47 -18.65 7.15
CA GLY A 660 -44.79 -18.08 6.95
C GLY A 660 -45.47 -17.58 8.24
N ASP A 661 -46.62 -16.91 8.07
CA ASP A 661 -47.43 -16.38 9.19
C ASP A 661 -48.47 -17.40 9.73
N GLY A 662 -48.54 -18.62 9.16
CA GLY A 662 -49.54 -19.65 9.51
C GLY A 662 -49.08 -20.64 10.60
N PRO A 663 -49.97 -21.13 11.48
CA PRO A 663 -49.64 -22.09 12.53
C PRO A 663 -49.38 -23.54 12.07
N PHE A 664 -49.66 -23.88 10.80
CA PHE A 664 -49.72 -25.26 10.28
C PHE A 664 -48.85 -25.52 9.02
N LEU A 665 -47.78 -24.77 8.79
CA LEU A 665 -46.84 -25.07 7.69
C LEU A 665 -45.77 -26.11 8.11
N ASP A 666 -45.31 -26.84 7.09
CA ASP A 666 -44.32 -27.91 7.06
C ASP A 666 -43.09 -27.64 7.98
N GLY A 667 -42.95 -28.44 9.03
CA GLY A 667 -41.90 -28.31 10.05
C GLY A 667 -41.17 -29.63 10.28
N ILE A 668 -39.92 -29.55 10.72
CA ILE A 668 -39.05 -30.69 10.96
C ILE A 668 -39.48 -31.35 12.27
N ASN A 669 -39.90 -32.62 12.23
CA ASN A 669 -40.25 -33.38 13.42
C ASN A 669 -39.17 -34.42 13.69
N VAL A 670 -38.48 -34.32 14.82
CA VAL A 670 -37.43 -35.29 15.21
C VAL A 670 -37.72 -35.91 16.56
N THR A 671 -37.47 -37.21 16.65
CA THR A 671 -37.54 -37.98 17.90
C THR A 671 -36.11 -38.25 18.37
N ILE A 672 -35.73 -37.90 19.60
CA ILE A 672 -34.34 -37.97 20.07
C ILE A 672 -34.28 -38.74 21.39
N ARG A 673 -33.35 -39.68 21.53
CA ARG A 673 -33.11 -40.38 22.80
C ARG A 673 -32.16 -39.56 23.67
N ARG A 674 -32.53 -39.33 24.93
CA ARG A 674 -31.77 -38.46 25.84
C ARG A 674 -30.30 -38.90 26.02
N ASN A 675 -30.05 -40.20 26.07
CA ASN A 675 -28.70 -40.76 26.24
C ASN A 675 -27.84 -40.74 24.96
N TYR A 676 -28.45 -40.50 23.79
CA TYR A 676 -27.79 -40.50 22.47
C TYR A 676 -28.12 -39.21 21.72
N ILE A 677 -28.19 -38.10 22.46
CA ILE A 677 -28.67 -36.82 21.94
C ILE A 677 -27.82 -36.33 20.76
N TYR A 678 -26.51 -36.57 20.80
CA TYR A 678 -25.60 -36.12 19.75
C TYR A 678 -25.72 -36.99 18.50
N GLU A 679 -25.69 -38.32 18.66
CA GLU A 679 -25.74 -39.27 17.55
C GLU A 679 -27.09 -39.19 16.82
N ASP A 680 -28.19 -39.20 17.57
CA ASP A 680 -29.53 -39.11 16.99
C ASP A 680 -29.76 -37.75 16.30
N ALA A 681 -29.23 -36.66 16.85
CA ALA A 681 -29.34 -35.35 16.23
C ALA A 681 -28.44 -35.24 14.99
N TYR A 682 -27.21 -35.77 15.04
CA TYR A 682 -26.28 -35.77 13.92
C TYR A 682 -26.88 -36.52 12.73
N ASP A 683 -27.46 -37.71 12.96
CA ASP A 683 -28.14 -38.48 11.93
C ASP A 683 -29.33 -37.68 11.37
N LYS A 684 -30.30 -37.31 12.21
CA LYS A 684 -31.60 -36.75 11.76
C LYS A 684 -31.53 -35.32 11.24
N LEU A 685 -30.61 -34.50 11.75
CA LEU A 685 -30.46 -33.09 11.37
C LEU A 685 -29.21 -32.85 10.51
N SER A 686 -28.60 -33.91 9.98
CA SER A 686 -27.56 -33.82 8.96
C SER A 686 -28.09 -33.11 7.70
N PRO A 687 -27.21 -32.52 6.87
CA PRO A 687 -27.62 -31.94 5.59
C PRO A 687 -28.20 -32.97 4.60
N GLU A 688 -27.90 -34.26 4.78
CA GLU A 688 -28.41 -35.36 3.94
C GLU A 688 -29.91 -35.62 4.21
N ASN A 689 -30.32 -35.54 5.48
CA ASN A 689 -31.72 -35.77 5.88
C ASN A 689 -32.56 -34.50 5.88
N GLU A 690 -32.00 -33.40 6.38
CA GLU A 690 -32.71 -32.12 6.47
C GLU A 690 -31.82 -31.02 5.90
N ALA A 691 -32.08 -30.56 4.66
CA ALA A 691 -31.23 -29.57 3.99
C ALA A 691 -31.45 -28.12 4.50
N ASP A 692 -32.64 -27.81 5.05
CA ASP A 692 -33.01 -26.47 5.50
C ASP A 692 -33.45 -26.42 6.98
N LEU A 693 -32.49 -26.14 7.88
CA LEU A 693 -32.78 -25.98 9.31
C LEU A 693 -33.43 -24.63 9.66
N LYS A 694 -33.71 -23.74 8.71
CA LYS A 694 -34.47 -22.51 8.99
C LYS A 694 -35.94 -22.79 9.28
N LYS A 695 -36.47 -23.94 8.83
CA LYS A 695 -37.80 -24.43 9.18
C LYS A 695 -37.97 -24.58 10.70
N ARG A 696 -39.22 -24.58 11.17
CA ARG A 696 -39.53 -24.83 12.58
C ARG A 696 -39.20 -26.29 12.91
N ILE A 697 -38.47 -26.51 14.01
CA ILE A 697 -38.13 -27.85 14.50
C ILE A 697 -38.99 -28.16 15.71
N ARG A 698 -39.61 -29.34 15.72
CA ARG A 698 -40.33 -29.90 16.87
C ARG A 698 -39.62 -31.16 17.34
N VAL A 699 -39.33 -31.22 18.64
CA VAL A 699 -38.52 -32.30 19.22
C VAL A 699 -39.38 -33.15 20.15
N HIS A 700 -39.30 -34.46 19.99
CA HIS A 700 -39.89 -35.45 20.87
C HIS A 700 -38.75 -36.17 21.60
N LEU A 701 -38.62 -35.95 22.91
CA LEU A 701 -37.58 -36.59 23.71
C LEU A 701 -38.06 -37.95 24.23
N LEU A 702 -37.22 -38.98 24.06
CA LEU A 702 -37.42 -40.30 24.62
C LEU A 702 -36.56 -40.49 25.86
N ASN A 703 -37.20 -40.93 26.94
CA ASN A 703 -36.52 -41.27 28.19
C ASN A 703 -35.67 -42.55 28.06
N ALA A 704 -34.87 -42.86 29.09
CA ALA A 704 -34.00 -44.04 29.12
C ALA A 704 -34.73 -45.39 28.88
N HIS A 705 -36.05 -45.43 29.13
CA HIS A 705 -36.92 -46.61 28.90
C HIS A 705 -37.60 -46.61 27.52
N GLY A 706 -37.27 -45.67 26.63
CA GLY A 706 -37.82 -45.56 25.27
C GLY A 706 -39.26 -45.06 25.20
N LEU A 707 -39.80 -44.51 26.30
CA LEU A 707 -41.13 -43.91 26.38
C LEU A 707 -41.04 -42.40 26.11
N ASP A 708 -42.09 -41.86 25.48
CA ASP A 708 -42.25 -40.42 25.25
C ASP A 708 -42.21 -39.65 26.57
N GLU A 709 -41.34 -38.66 26.64
CA GLU A 709 -41.28 -37.73 27.77
C GLU A 709 -42.50 -36.79 27.72
N ALA A 710 -43.17 -36.62 28.86
CA ALA A 710 -44.41 -35.85 28.93
C ALA A 710 -44.15 -34.35 28.72
N GLY A 711 -44.51 -33.82 27.56
CA GLY A 711 -44.47 -32.38 27.30
C GLY A 711 -44.93 -32.02 25.88
N ILE A 712 -45.70 -30.94 25.78
CA ILE A 712 -46.07 -30.35 24.48
C ILE A 712 -45.00 -29.33 24.13
N ASP A 713 -44.39 -29.44 22.95
CA ASP A 713 -43.35 -28.52 22.49
C ASP A 713 -43.95 -27.14 22.14
N GLY A 714 -44.12 -26.32 23.18
CA GLY A 714 -44.36 -24.88 23.07
C GLY A 714 -43.07 -24.06 22.91
N GLY A 715 -41.94 -24.71 22.56
CA GLY A 715 -40.61 -24.11 22.43
C GLY A 715 -39.68 -24.36 23.62
N GLY A 716 -40.17 -24.89 24.74
CA GLY A 716 -39.35 -25.24 25.90
C GLY A 716 -38.47 -26.46 25.66
N ILE A 717 -39.07 -27.54 25.13
CA ILE A 717 -38.40 -28.82 24.85
C ILE A 717 -37.35 -28.63 23.76
N PHE A 718 -37.67 -27.90 22.69
CA PHE A 718 -36.71 -27.56 21.65
C PHE A 718 -35.49 -26.79 22.20
N ARG A 719 -35.70 -25.82 23.10
CA ARG A 719 -34.60 -25.06 23.72
C ARG A 719 -33.72 -25.93 24.60
N GLU A 720 -34.31 -26.81 25.40
CA GLU A 720 -33.59 -27.79 26.22
C GLU A 720 -32.74 -28.72 25.35
N PHE A 721 -33.36 -29.35 24.35
CA PHE A 721 -32.68 -30.22 23.38
C PHE A 721 -31.49 -29.51 22.72
N LEU A 722 -31.70 -28.30 22.21
CA LEU A 722 -30.66 -27.57 21.48
C LEU A 722 -29.49 -27.18 22.40
N ASN A 723 -29.79 -26.81 23.65
CA ASN A 723 -28.77 -26.51 24.65
C ASN A 723 -27.98 -27.77 25.06
N GLU A 724 -28.65 -28.89 25.34
CA GLU A 724 -27.98 -30.16 25.67
C GLU A 724 -27.14 -30.69 24.50
N LEU A 725 -27.64 -30.58 23.26
CA LEU A 725 -26.92 -30.97 22.05
C LEU A 725 -25.63 -30.17 21.88
N LEU A 726 -25.69 -28.85 22.05
CA LEU A 726 -24.52 -27.98 21.99
C LEU A 726 -23.55 -28.26 23.15
N LYS A 727 -24.05 -28.43 24.37
CA LYS A 727 -23.20 -28.81 25.52
C LYS A 727 -22.49 -30.15 25.30
N SER A 728 -23.17 -31.12 24.69
CA SER A 728 -22.58 -32.41 24.31
C SER A 728 -21.52 -32.22 23.23
N GLY A 729 -21.87 -31.59 22.11
CA GLY A 729 -21.00 -31.46 20.94
C GLY A 729 -19.74 -30.60 21.11
N PHE A 730 -19.79 -29.60 22.02
CA PHE A 730 -18.65 -28.74 22.36
C PHE A 730 -17.88 -29.22 23.59
N ASN A 731 -18.24 -30.37 24.16
CA ASN A 731 -17.54 -30.94 25.30
C ASN A 731 -16.11 -31.34 24.88
N PRO A 732 -15.06 -30.85 25.56
CA PRO A 732 -13.68 -31.20 25.24
C PRO A 732 -13.41 -32.72 25.29
N ASN A 733 -14.16 -33.46 26.11
CA ASN A 733 -14.01 -34.91 26.23
C ASN A 733 -14.45 -35.68 24.96
N GLN A 734 -15.25 -35.08 24.08
CA GLN A 734 -15.59 -35.68 22.79
C GLN A 734 -14.46 -35.54 21.75
N GLY A 735 -13.46 -34.70 22.01
CA GLY A 735 -12.28 -34.55 21.17
C GLY A 735 -12.42 -33.61 19.97
N PHE A 736 -13.62 -33.07 19.69
CA PHE A 736 -13.82 -32.05 18.65
C PHE A 736 -13.34 -30.65 19.07
N PHE A 737 -13.40 -30.31 20.35
CA PHE A 737 -12.94 -29.02 20.85
C PHE A 737 -11.91 -29.21 21.96
N LYS A 738 -11.00 -28.24 22.10
CA LYS A 738 -10.04 -28.14 23.20
C LYS A 738 -10.24 -26.81 23.91
N THR A 739 -9.77 -26.72 25.14
CA THR A 739 -9.80 -25.48 25.94
C THR A 739 -8.42 -24.86 26.01
N THR A 740 -8.35 -23.53 25.94
CA THR A 740 -7.14 -22.78 26.31
C THR A 740 -6.93 -22.82 27.83
N ASN A 741 -5.83 -22.23 28.30
CA ASN A 741 -5.55 -22.09 29.74
C ASN A 741 -6.63 -21.30 30.50
N GLU A 742 -7.40 -20.47 29.79
CA GLU A 742 -8.50 -19.66 30.33
C GLU A 742 -9.86 -20.38 30.24
N GLY A 743 -9.90 -21.64 29.77
CA GLY A 743 -11.13 -22.40 29.59
C GLY A 743 -11.91 -22.06 28.31
N LEU A 744 -11.31 -21.33 27.37
CA LEU A 744 -11.96 -20.93 26.11
C LEU A 744 -11.85 -22.03 25.05
N LEU A 745 -12.95 -22.31 24.37
CA LEU A 745 -13.10 -23.38 23.39
C LEU A 745 -12.52 -23.00 22.01
N TYR A 746 -11.78 -23.93 21.41
CA TYR A 746 -11.31 -23.85 20.04
C TYR A 746 -11.28 -25.23 19.36
N PRO A 747 -11.32 -25.31 18.02
CA PRO A 747 -11.29 -26.59 17.30
C PRO A 747 -10.04 -27.40 17.62
N SER A 748 -10.21 -28.67 17.95
CA SER A 748 -9.12 -29.60 18.21
C SER A 748 -8.40 -29.96 16.91
N PRO A 749 -7.08 -29.68 16.77
CA PRO A 749 -6.30 -30.12 15.60
C PRO A 749 -6.29 -31.63 15.38
N THR A 750 -6.52 -32.40 16.45
CA THR A 750 -6.43 -33.87 16.44
C THR A 750 -7.76 -34.54 16.10
N ALA A 751 -8.81 -33.76 15.79
CA ALA A 751 -10.13 -34.32 15.47
C ALA A 751 -10.09 -35.24 14.23
N GLN A 752 -9.22 -34.95 13.26
CA GLN A 752 -9.02 -35.80 12.08
C GLN A 752 -8.50 -37.20 12.46
N MET A 753 -7.66 -37.31 13.49
CA MET A 753 -7.15 -38.61 13.96
C MET A 753 -8.21 -39.44 14.68
N LEU A 754 -9.22 -38.79 15.27
CA LEU A 754 -10.28 -39.46 16.04
C LEU A 754 -11.40 -40.02 15.17
N VAL A 755 -11.82 -39.27 14.14
CA VAL A 755 -13.01 -39.60 13.34
C VAL A 755 -12.68 -39.75 11.84
N GLY A 756 -11.40 -39.81 11.49
CA GLY A 756 -10.92 -39.89 10.11
C GLY A 756 -11.40 -38.71 9.26
N ASP A 757 -11.62 -38.96 7.98
CA ASP A 757 -12.04 -37.94 6.99
C ASP A 757 -13.44 -37.36 7.24
N SER A 758 -14.21 -37.96 8.16
CA SER A 758 -15.57 -37.50 8.50
C SER A 758 -15.59 -36.29 9.45
N PHE A 759 -14.45 -35.91 10.05
CA PHE A 759 -14.35 -34.80 11.01
C PHE A 759 -14.97 -33.50 10.48
N ALA A 760 -14.74 -33.19 9.19
CA ALA A 760 -15.28 -32.00 8.54
C ALA A 760 -16.83 -31.97 8.57
N ARG A 761 -17.50 -33.13 8.43
CA ARG A 761 -18.96 -33.22 8.51
C ARG A 761 -19.48 -32.91 9.91
N HIS A 762 -18.76 -33.35 10.96
CA HIS A 762 -19.09 -33.01 12.34
C HIS A 762 -18.94 -31.52 12.64
N TYR A 763 -17.87 -30.87 12.19
CA TYR A 763 -17.73 -29.41 12.34
C TYR A 763 -18.79 -28.65 11.57
N TYR A 764 -19.10 -29.07 10.33
CA TYR A 764 -20.19 -28.51 9.56
C TYR A 764 -21.52 -28.61 10.32
N PHE A 765 -21.84 -29.79 10.86
CA PHE A 765 -23.03 -30.00 11.67
C PHE A 765 -23.06 -29.08 12.91
N LEU A 766 -21.98 -29.05 13.70
CA LEU A 766 -21.90 -28.20 14.90
C LEU A 766 -22.06 -26.71 14.59
N GLY A 767 -21.43 -26.23 13.51
CA GLY A 767 -21.60 -24.85 13.04
C GLY A 767 -23.05 -24.55 12.64
N ARG A 768 -23.71 -25.53 12.01
CA ARG A 768 -25.11 -25.45 11.61
C ARG A 768 -26.07 -25.38 12.79
N ILE A 769 -25.85 -26.20 13.81
CA ILE A 769 -26.63 -26.20 15.06
C ILE A 769 -26.42 -24.90 15.86
N LEU A 770 -25.18 -24.39 15.92
CA LEU A 770 -24.92 -23.07 16.50
C LEU A 770 -25.63 -21.95 15.71
N GLY A 771 -25.62 -22.03 14.38
CA GLY A 771 -26.38 -21.13 13.52
C GLY A 771 -27.88 -21.18 13.79
N LYS A 772 -28.42 -22.37 14.05
CA LYS A 772 -29.83 -22.53 14.47
C LYS A 772 -30.11 -21.87 15.81
N ALA A 773 -29.22 -21.99 16.80
CA ALA A 773 -29.37 -21.30 18.09
C ALA A 773 -29.42 -19.77 17.92
N LEU A 774 -28.51 -19.21 17.12
CA LEU A 774 -28.51 -17.79 16.78
C LEU A 774 -29.77 -17.36 16.01
N TYR A 775 -30.20 -18.16 15.04
CA TYR A 775 -31.42 -17.91 14.28
C TYR A 775 -32.66 -17.91 15.18
N GLU A 776 -32.72 -18.77 16.19
CA GLU A 776 -33.81 -18.82 17.17
C GLU A 776 -33.70 -17.80 18.31
N ASN A 777 -32.70 -16.90 18.27
CA ASN A 777 -32.38 -15.94 19.34
C ASN A 777 -32.20 -16.64 20.70
N MET A 778 -31.55 -17.80 20.70
CA MET A 778 -31.28 -18.59 21.89
C MET A 778 -29.84 -18.41 22.34
N LEU A 779 -29.65 -18.03 23.60
CA LEU A 779 -28.33 -17.92 24.21
C LEU A 779 -27.83 -19.29 24.68
N VAL A 780 -26.55 -19.56 24.48
CA VAL A 780 -25.88 -20.82 24.79
C VAL A 780 -24.58 -20.57 25.53
N GLU A 781 -24.31 -21.37 26.55
CA GLU A 781 -23.15 -21.22 27.45
C GLU A 781 -21.89 -21.84 26.81
N LEU A 782 -21.39 -21.22 25.74
CA LEU A 782 -20.21 -21.67 24.99
C LEU A 782 -19.14 -20.57 24.98
N PRO A 783 -18.11 -20.65 25.84
CA PRO A 783 -17.04 -19.66 25.89
C PRO A 783 -16.02 -19.93 24.77
N PHE A 784 -16.12 -19.26 23.61
CA PHE A 784 -15.18 -19.45 22.51
C PHE A 784 -13.92 -18.61 22.66
N ALA A 785 -12.80 -19.13 22.16
CA ALA A 785 -11.57 -18.36 22.06
C ALA A 785 -11.70 -17.25 20.99
N SER A 786 -11.24 -16.04 21.32
CA SER A 786 -11.32 -14.88 20.42
C SER A 786 -10.69 -15.13 19.04
N PHE A 787 -9.54 -15.83 19.00
CA PHE A 787 -8.89 -16.17 17.73
C PHE A 787 -9.78 -17.06 16.86
N PHE A 788 -10.54 -17.99 17.43
CA PHE A 788 -11.47 -18.83 16.70
C PHE A 788 -12.65 -18.02 16.14
N LEU A 789 -13.27 -17.16 16.96
CA LEU A 789 -14.36 -16.29 16.51
C LEU A 789 -13.93 -15.34 15.38
N SER A 790 -12.70 -14.83 15.43
CA SER A 790 -12.14 -14.00 14.35
C SER A 790 -12.10 -14.73 13.00
N LYS A 791 -11.93 -16.06 13.00
CA LYS A 791 -11.93 -16.89 11.78
C LYS A 791 -13.32 -17.09 11.21
N LEU A 792 -14.33 -17.18 12.06
CA LEU A 792 -15.71 -17.34 11.63
C LEU A 792 -16.21 -16.13 10.82
N LEU A 793 -15.76 -14.93 11.20
CA LEU A 793 -16.12 -13.67 10.53
C LEU A 793 -15.50 -13.49 9.14
N GLY A 794 -14.53 -14.32 8.77
CA GLY A 794 -13.86 -14.24 7.47
C GLY A 794 -12.88 -13.07 7.35
N THR A 795 -12.46 -12.48 8.46
CA THR A 795 -11.29 -11.58 8.55
C THR A 795 -10.03 -12.44 8.38
N SER A 796 -9.75 -12.83 7.13
CA SER A 796 -8.57 -13.63 6.77
C SER A 796 -7.29 -12.79 6.67
N ALA A 797 -7.33 -11.50 7.00
CA ALA A 797 -6.19 -10.61 6.93
C ALA A 797 -5.53 -10.50 8.32
N ASP A 798 -4.35 -11.09 8.41
CA ASP A 798 -3.33 -10.94 9.45
C ASP A 798 -3.77 -11.24 10.88
N VAL A 799 -3.66 -12.51 11.26
CA VAL A 799 -3.66 -12.84 12.68
C VAL A 799 -2.35 -12.36 13.26
N ASP A 800 -2.51 -11.42 14.17
CA ASP A 800 -1.46 -10.91 14.99
C ASP A 800 -0.88 -12.01 15.89
N ILE A 801 0.46 -12.07 16.01
CA ILE A 801 1.20 -13.03 16.84
C ILE A 801 0.67 -13.05 18.28
N HIS A 802 0.07 -11.95 18.74
CA HIS A 802 -0.51 -11.82 20.08
C HIS A 802 -1.68 -12.79 20.35
N HIS A 803 -2.41 -13.24 19.33
CA HIS A 803 -3.41 -14.31 19.51
C HIS A 803 -2.77 -15.65 19.88
N LEU A 804 -1.47 -15.83 19.61
CA LEU A 804 -0.74 -17.01 20.07
C LEU A 804 -0.62 -17.02 21.59
N ALA A 805 -0.54 -15.86 22.24
CA ALA A 805 -0.43 -15.78 23.70
C ALA A 805 -1.65 -16.38 24.41
N SER A 806 -2.85 -16.30 23.82
CA SER A 806 -4.07 -16.90 24.37
C SER A 806 -4.23 -18.38 24.01
N LEU A 807 -3.64 -18.83 22.88
CA LEU A 807 -3.64 -20.24 22.49
C LEU A 807 -2.58 -21.03 23.27
N ASP A 808 -1.33 -20.57 23.21
CA ASP A 808 -0.14 -21.20 23.79
C ASP A 808 0.82 -20.11 24.32
N PRO A 809 0.70 -19.73 25.61
CA PRO A 809 1.55 -18.73 26.22
C PRO A 809 3.04 -19.11 26.23
N GLU A 810 3.37 -20.38 26.25
CA GLU A 810 4.75 -20.85 26.31
C GLU A 810 5.44 -20.67 24.95
N MET A 811 4.77 -21.12 23.88
CA MET A 811 5.26 -20.87 22.52
C MET A 811 5.37 -19.38 22.24
N TYR A 812 4.40 -18.57 22.66
CA TYR A 812 4.47 -17.12 22.52
C TYR A 812 5.71 -16.52 23.20
N ARG A 813 6.01 -16.91 24.45
CA ARG A 813 7.23 -16.48 25.16
C ARG A 813 8.50 -16.91 24.43
N ASN A 814 8.55 -18.15 23.93
CA ASN A 814 9.71 -18.68 23.22
C ASN A 814 9.98 -17.94 21.89
N LEU A 815 8.92 -17.62 21.13
CA LEU A 815 9.04 -16.83 19.90
C LEU A 815 9.42 -15.37 20.18
N LEU A 816 8.93 -14.79 21.27
CA LEU A 816 9.33 -13.45 21.68
C LEU A 816 10.80 -13.40 22.11
N PHE A 817 11.26 -14.43 22.83
CA PHE A 817 12.67 -14.61 23.19
C PHE A 817 13.56 -14.69 21.95
N LEU A 818 13.16 -15.47 20.93
CA LEU A 818 13.87 -15.57 19.66
C LEU A 818 14.00 -14.21 18.93
N LYS A 819 13.01 -13.34 19.07
CA LYS A 819 13.06 -11.98 18.52
C LYS A 819 14.15 -11.13 19.18
N SER A 820 14.25 -11.19 20.51
CA SER A 820 15.22 -10.41 21.30
C SER A 820 16.55 -11.11 21.55
N TYR A 821 16.81 -12.24 20.89
CA TYR A 821 18.05 -13.00 21.06
C TYR A 821 19.25 -12.25 20.47
N GLU A 822 20.25 -11.92 21.28
CA GLU A 822 21.40 -11.11 20.87
C GLU A 822 22.54 -11.93 20.24
N ASP A 823 22.67 -13.21 20.62
CA ASP A 823 23.69 -14.12 20.10
C ASP A 823 23.31 -14.69 18.72
N ASP A 824 24.15 -15.56 18.16
CA ASP A 824 23.89 -16.18 16.87
C ASP A 824 22.70 -17.14 16.94
N VAL A 825 21.62 -16.79 16.24
CA VAL A 825 20.38 -17.57 16.20
C VAL A 825 20.62 -18.97 15.62
N GLU A 826 21.65 -19.15 14.79
CA GLU A 826 21.99 -20.44 14.19
C GLU A 826 22.44 -21.47 15.24
N ASP A 827 22.96 -21.03 16.40
CA ASP A 827 23.38 -21.92 17.51
C ASP A 827 22.20 -22.65 18.16
N LEU A 828 20.97 -22.13 18.00
CA LEU A 828 19.75 -22.78 18.51
C LEU A 828 19.35 -24.02 17.68
N GLY A 829 20.00 -24.26 16.53
CA GLY A 829 19.74 -25.43 15.69
C GLY A 829 18.32 -25.48 15.11
N LEU A 830 17.66 -24.33 15.01
CA LEU A 830 16.30 -24.22 14.48
C LEU A 830 16.32 -24.23 12.95
N ASN A 831 15.34 -24.90 12.35
CA ASN A 831 15.05 -24.89 10.93
C ASN A 831 13.56 -24.53 10.70
N PHE A 832 13.13 -24.32 9.46
CA PHE A 832 11.75 -23.90 9.16
C PHE A 832 10.76 -25.08 9.22
N THR A 833 10.75 -25.78 10.35
CA THR A 833 9.86 -26.91 10.65
C THR A 833 9.20 -26.76 12.01
N ILE A 834 8.09 -27.45 12.22
CA ILE A 834 7.41 -27.54 13.51
C ILE A 834 7.04 -28.99 13.80
N VAL A 835 7.21 -29.40 15.06
CA VAL A 835 6.85 -30.74 15.52
C VAL A 835 5.49 -30.68 16.20
N ASN A 836 4.55 -31.51 15.75
CA ASN A 836 3.30 -31.77 16.42
C ASN A 836 3.40 -33.12 17.11
N ASN A 837 3.14 -33.15 18.42
CA ASN A 837 3.11 -34.39 19.18
C ASN A 837 1.65 -34.66 19.58
N ASP A 838 0.94 -35.33 18.69
CA ASP A 838 -0.49 -35.58 18.81
C ASP A 838 -0.73 -37.07 19.10
N LEU A 839 -1.36 -37.38 20.24
CA LEU A 839 -1.70 -38.75 20.66
C LEU A 839 -0.53 -39.76 20.66
N GLY A 840 0.72 -39.28 20.76
CA GLY A 840 1.94 -40.10 20.79
C GLY A 840 2.66 -40.25 19.45
N GLU A 841 2.13 -39.67 18.37
CA GLU A 841 2.82 -39.59 17.07
C GLU A 841 3.45 -38.21 16.88
N ALA A 842 4.77 -38.19 16.62
CA ALA A 842 5.51 -36.97 16.33
C ALA A 842 5.53 -36.72 14.82
N GLN A 843 4.70 -35.78 14.34
CA GLN A 843 4.69 -35.35 12.95
C GLN A 843 5.52 -34.08 12.77
N VAL A 844 6.48 -34.11 11.84
CA VAL A 844 7.28 -32.93 11.47
C VAL A 844 6.68 -32.28 10.23
N VAL A 845 6.27 -31.01 10.36
CA VAL A 845 5.65 -30.24 9.28
C VAL A 845 6.59 -29.12 8.85
N GLU A 846 6.78 -28.98 7.54
CA GLU A 846 7.57 -27.88 6.96
C GLU A 846 6.73 -26.59 6.87
N LEU A 847 7.26 -25.49 7.36
CA LEU A 847 6.57 -24.20 7.38
C LEU A 847 6.60 -23.50 6.00
N LYS A 848 7.61 -23.81 5.20
CA LYS A 848 7.83 -23.34 3.82
C LYS A 848 8.50 -24.46 2.99
N PRO A 849 8.42 -24.42 1.65
CA PRO A 849 9.05 -25.43 0.80
C PRO A 849 10.56 -25.55 1.07
N GLY A 850 11.06 -26.77 1.29
CA GLY A 850 12.47 -27.03 1.62
C GLY A 850 12.87 -26.54 3.01
N GLY A 851 11.89 -26.35 3.92
CA GLY A 851 12.12 -25.72 5.22
C GLY A 851 13.05 -26.49 6.15
N LYS A 852 13.15 -27.81 5.97
CA LYS A 852 14.07 -28.69 6.72
C LYS A 852 15.54 -28.33 6.54
N ASP A 853 15.91 -27.92 5.34
CA ASP A 853 17.30 -27.65 4.95
C ASP A 853 17.70 -26.19 5.18
N ILE A 854 16.77 -25.34 5.61
CA ILE A 854 17.00 -23.91 5.78
C ILE A 854 17.14 -23.60 7.28
N PRO A 855 18.35 -23.25 7.76
CA PRO A 855 18.53 -22.85 9.16
C PRO A 855 17.89 -21.48 9.43
N VAL A 856 17.45 -21.29 10.66
CA VAL A 856 16.96 -19.99 11.14
C VAL A 856 18.18 -19.14 11.55
N SER A 857 18.33 -17.99 10.92
CA SER A 857 19.40 -17.03 11.14
C SER A 857 18.85 -15.66 11.56
N THR A 858 19.73 -14.77 12.00
CA THR A 858 19.36 -13.40 12.39
C THR A 858 18.57 -12.64 11.33
N ALA A 859 18.86 -12.87 10.04
CA ALA A 859 18.17 -12.21 8.93
C ALA A 859 16.76 -12.77 8.67
N ASN A 860 16.50 -14.03 9.02
CA ASN A 860 15.26 -14.72 8.68
C ASN A 860 14.38 -15.07 9.91
N ARG A 861 14.83 -14.81 11.13
CA ARG A 861 14.11 -15.11 12.39
C ARG A 861 12.69 -14.53 12.47
N ILE A 862 12.49 -13.31 11.95
CA ILE A 862 11.17 -12.67 11.94
C ILE A 862 10.21 -13.45 11.03
N ALA A 863 10.70 -13.90 9.86
CA ALA A 863 9.90 -14.73 8.96
C ALA A 863 9.55 -16.09 9.61
N TYR A 864 10.48 -16.70 10.36
CA TYR A 864 10.21 -17.92 11.11
C TYR A 864 9.10 -17.71 12.15
N ILE A 865 9.19 -16.66 12.98
CA ILE A 865 8.18 -16.33 14.00
C ILE A 865 6.79 -16.17 13.37
N HIS A 866 6.68 -15.42 12.28
CA HIS A 866 5.40 -15.24 11.57
C HIS A 866 4.86 -16.55 11.00
N LEU A 867 5.71 -17.40 10.42
CA LEU A 867 5.29 -18.68 9.85
C LEU A 867 4.82 -19.66 10.93
N VAL A 868 5.48 -19.70 12.09
CA VAL A 868 5.04 -20.53 13.23
C VAL A 868 3.68 -20.05 13.75
N ALA A 869 3.51 -18.74 13.96
CA ALA A 869 2.25 -18.17 14.43
C ALA A 869 1.11 -18.41 13.42
N ASP A 870 1.36 -18.20 12.12
CA ASP A 870 0.40 -18.48 11.05
C ASP A 870 0.03 -19.97 10.99
N TYR A 871 1.02 -20.86 11.16
CA TYR A 871 0.75 -22.29 11.18
C TYR A 871 -0.19 -22.70 12.32
N ARG A 872 0.12 -22.30 13.57
CA ARG A 872 -0.64 -22.68 14.76
C ARG A 872 -2.05 -22.07 14.80
N LEU A 873 -2.18 -20.80 14.42
CA LEU A 873 -3.46 -20.07 14.53
C LEU A 873 -4.35 -20.23 13.29
N ASN A 874 -3.75 -20.47 12.12
CA ASN A 874 -4.46 -20.46 10.85
C ASN A 874 -4.39 -21.81 10.15
N LYS A 875 -3.20 -22.26 9.72
CA LYS A 875 -3.08 -23.43 8.83
C LYS A 875 -3.59 -24.71 9.49
N GLN A 876 -3.20 -24.97 10.74
CA GLN A 876 -3.50 -26.22 11.44
C GLN A 876 -5.01 -26.46 11.63
N ILE A 877 -5.77 -25.41 11.99
CA ILE A 877 -7.22 -25.51 12.24
C ILE A 877 -8.08 -25.07 11.04
N ARG A 878 -7.47 -24.63 9.92
CA ARG A 878 -8.18 -24.13 8.74
C ARG A 878 -9.32 -25.02 8.25
N PRO A 879 -9.14 -26.35 8.01
CA PRO A 879 -10.23 -27.19 7.50
C PRO A 879 -11.38 -27.29 8.51
N HIS A 880 -11.08 -27.38 9.80
CA HIS A 880 -12.05 -27.41 10.90
C HIS A 880 -12.88 -26.11 10.93
N CYS A 881 -12.22 -24.95 10.91
CA CYS A 881 -12.88 -23.64 10.90
C CYS A 881 -13.70 -23.42 9.62
N LEU A 882 -13.20 -23.85 8.46
CA LEU A 882 -13.91 -23.69 7.19
C LEU A 882 -15.22 -24.49 7.18
N ALA A 883 -15.16 -25.77 7.57
CA ALA A 883 -16.33 -26.63 7.65
C ALA A 883 -17.36 -26.07 8.64
N PHE A 884 -16.92 -25.68 9.83
CA PHE A 884 -17.77 -25.04 10.84
C PHE A 884 -18.44 -23.77 10.32
N ARG A 885 -17.66 -22.90 9.68
CA ARG A 885 -18.16 -21.64 9.10
C ARG A 885 -19.17 -21.89 7.98
N GLN A 886 -18.95 -22.89 7.14
CA GLN A 886 -19.92 -23.29 6.10
C GLN A 886 -21.23 -23.78 6.72
N GLY A 887 -21.17 -24.57 7.79
CA GLY A 887 -22.33 -24.99 8.55
C GLY A 887 -23.10 -23.82 9.15
N LEU A 888 -22.40 -22.88 9.77
CA LEU A 888 -23.00 -21.64 10.30
C LEU A 888 -23.68 -20.82 9.19
N ALA A 889 -23.01 -20.66 8.05
CA ALA A 889 -23.49 -19.93 6.88
C ALA A 889 -24.74 -20.55 6.24
N ASN A 890 -24.96 -21.85 6.43
CA ASN A 890 -26.15 -22.54 5.94
C ASN A 890 -27.43 -22.01 6.61
N VAL A 891 -27.37 -21.61 7.89
CA VAL A 891 -28.54 -21.15 8.64
C VAL A 891 -28.57 -19.63 8.79
N VAL A 892 -27.43 -19.00 9.08
CA VAL A 892 -27.34 -17.54 9.30
C VAL A 892 -26.41 -16.93 8.27
N ASN A 893 -26.84 -15.84 7.62
CA ASN A 893 -25.98 -15.14 6.67
C ASN A 893 -24.79 -14.49 7.41
N LEU A 894 -23.57 -14.91 7.06
CA LEU A 894 -22.33 -14.41 7.68
C LEU A 894 -22.13 -12.90 7.50
N GLU A 895 -22.69 -12.29 6.45
CA GLU A 895 -22.62 -10.83 6.26
C GLU A 895 -23.33 -10.07 7.39
N TRP A 896 -24.36 -10.66 8.00
CA TRP A 896 -25.03 -10.05 9.16
C TRP A 896 -24.16 -10.14 10.41
N LEU A 897 -23.40 -11.23 10.55
CA LEU A 897 -22.48 -11.42 11.67
C LEU A 897 -21.26 -10.50 11.56
N ARG A 898 -20.84 -10.11 10.35
CA ARG A 898 -19.73 -9.15 10.11
C ARG A 898 -19.98 -7.75 10.69
N MET A 899 -21.21 -7.43 11.07
CA MET A 899 -21.48 -6.22 11.84
C MET A 899 -20.84 -6.25 13.23
N PHE A 900 -20.47 -7.42 13.75
CA PHE A 900 -19.96 -7.59 15.11
C PHE A 900 -18.49 -7.98 15.13
N ASP A 901 -17.76 -7.54 16.16
CA ASP A 901 -16.42 -8.03 16.42
C ASP A 901 -16.41 -9.38 17.18
N GLN A 902 -15.22 -9.93 17.43
CA GLN A 902 -15.06 -11.22 18.10
C GLN A 902 -15.62 -11.24 19.53
N GLN A 903 -15.52 -10.16 20.30
CA GLN A 903 -16.05 -10.08 21.67
C GLN A 903 -17.57 -9.90 21.64
N GLU A 904 -18.07 -9.10 20.71
CA GLU A 904 -19.50 -8.86 20.52
C GLU A 904 -20.25 -10.12 20.05
N ILE A 905 -19.64 -10.94 19.20
CA ILE A 905 -20.21 -12.25 18.83
C ILE A 905 -20.27 -13.18 20.03
N GLN A 906 -19.24 -13.18 20.88
CA GLN A 906 -19.28 -13.96 22.12
C GLN A 906 -20.46 -13.56 23.00
N VAL A 907 -20.75 -12.25 23.11
CA VAL A 907 -21.93 -11.72 23.82
C VAL A 907 -23.24 -12.11 23.11
N LEU A 908 -23.27 -12.13 21.78
CA LEU A 908 -24.43 -12.56 21.01
C LEU A 908 -24.75 -14.06 21.20
N ILE A 909 -23.71 -14.89 21.37
CA ILE A 909 -23.83 -16.33 21.58
C ILE A 909 -24.20 -16.64 23.04
N SER A 910 -23.49 -16.09 24.01
CA SER A 910 -23.60 -16.48 25.43
C SER A 910 -24.28 -15.46 26.34
N GLY A 911 -24.63 -14.29 25.82
CA GLY A 911 -25.09 -13.17 26.63
C GLY A 911 -23.94 -12.38 27.25
N ALA A 912 -24.28 -11.25 27.86
CA ALA A 912 -23.29 -10.41 28.53
C ALA A 912 -22.83 -11.09 29.82
N HIS A 913 -21.51 -11.17 30.01
CA HIS A 913 -20.90 -11.66 31.25
C HIS A 913 -20.95 -10.55 32.32
N VAL A 914 -22.16 -10.19 32.74
CA VAL A 914 -22.37 -9.18 33.78
C VAL A 914 -22.10 -9.83 35.14
N PRO A 915 -21.15 -9.34 35.94
CA PRO A 915 -21.00 -9.81 37.31
C PRO A 915 -22.32 -9.60 38.04
N ILE A 916 -22.85 -10.68 38.65
CA ILE A 916 -24.11 -10.63 39.38
C ILE A 916 -23.98 -9.57 40.48
N CYS A 917 -24.80 -8.52 40.42
CA CYS A 917 -24.84 -7.51 41.45
C CYS A 917 -25.42 -8.15 42.72
N LEU A 918 -24.55 -8.46 43.68
CA LEU A 918 -24.95 -9.14 44.91
C LEU A 918 -25.91 -8.28 45.74
N ASP A 919 -25.79 -6.95 45.68
CA ASP A 919 -26.69 -6.02 46.36
C ASP A 919 -28.10 -6.04 45.76
N ASP A 920 -28.21 -6.09 44.43
CA ASP A 920 -29.48 -6.20 43.73
C ASP A 920 -30.15 -7.56 44.01
N LEU A 921 -29.38 -8.65 43.87
CA LEU A 921 -29.84 -10.00 44.18
C LEU A 921 -30.33 -10.10 45.63
N LYS A 922 -29.59 -9.54 46.59
CA LYS A 922 -29.96 -9.51 48.01
C LYS A 922 -31.24 -8.70 48.24
N THR A 923 -31.42 -7.58 47.53
CA THR A 923 -32.59 -6.70 47.67
C THR A 923 -33.88 -7.35 47.15
N PHE A 924 -33.78 -8.17 46.11
CA PHE A 924 -34.94 -8.83 45.48
C PHE A 924 -35.09 -10.32 45.84
N THR A 925 -34.28 -10.86 46.76
CA THR A 925 -34.41 -12.24 47.26
C THR A 925 -35.44 -12.30 48.39
N ASN A 926 -36.56 -12.97 48.14
CA ASN A 926 -37.58 -13.25 49.16
C ASN A 926 -37.26 -14.55 49.90
N TYR A 927 -36.92 -14.45 51.18
CA TYR A 927 -36.75 -15.62 52.06
C TYR A 927 -38.11 -16.11 52.55
N SER A 928 -38.40 -17.39 52.37
CA SER A 928 -39.58 -18.04 52.96
C SER A 928 -39.16 -19.23 53.83
N GLY A 929 -39.89 -19.45 54.93
CA GLY A 929 -39.55 -20.46 55.94
C GLY A 929 -38.79 -19.91 57.16
N MET A 930 -38.33 -20.82 58.02
CA MET A 930 -37.83 -20.57 59.38
C MET A 930 -36.52 -19.75 59.48
N ILE A 931 -35.91 -19.40 58.34
CA ILE A 931 -34.66 -18.64 58.23
C ILE A 931 -34.90 -17.12 58.36
N ALA A 932 -36.13 -16.64 58.09
CA ALA A 932 -36.48 -15.22 58.24
C ALA A 932 -36.45 -14.72 59.71
N LEU A 933 -36.65 -15.61 60.68
CA LEU A 933 -36.72 -15.26 62.11
C LEU A 933 -35.34 -14.99 62.74
N TRP A 934 -34.25 -15.51 62.17
CA TRP A 934 -32.90 -15.35 62.73
C TRP A 934 -32.24 -14.02 62.31
N MET A 935 -32.46 -13.55 61.07
CA MET A 935 -31.86 -12.30 60.59
C MET A 935 -32.58 -11.04 61.09
N SER A 936 -33.80 -11.16 61.62
CA SER A 936 -34.59 -10.03 62.12
C SER A 936 -34.14 -9.49 63.50
N CYS A 937 -33.19 -10.15 64.18
CA CYS A 937 -32.80 -9.84 65.56
C CYS A 937 -31.45 -9.13 65.74
N THR A 938 -30.76 -8.73 64.66
CA THR A 938 -29.53 -7.92 64.77
C THR A 938 -29.82 -6.43 64.53
N PRO A 939 -29.60 -5.53 65.50
CA PRO A 939 -29.82 -4.11 65.30
C PRO A 939 -28.58 -3.47 64.68
N HIS A 940 -28.69 -2.97 63.45
CA HIS A 940 -27.82 -1.89 62.99
C HIS A 940 -28.61 -0.74 62.37
N SER A 941 -28.38 0.40 63.01
CA SER A 941 -28.72 1.78 62.73
C SER A 941 -28.25 2.27 61.37
N ASN A 942 -29.15 2.94 60.64
CA ASN A 942 -28.97 4.16 59.82
C ASN A 942 -29.76 4.08 58.51
N LEU A 943 -30.86 4.83 58.46
CA LEU A 943 -31.60 5.20 57.26
C LEU A 943 -31.48 6.72 57.09
N PRO A 944 -31.17 7.24 55.88
CA PRO A 944 -31.70 8.52 55.44
C PRO A 944 -32.87 8.29 54.47
N SER A 945 -33.99 8.92 54.83
CA SER A 945 -35.08 9.49 54.01
C SER A 945 -35.40 8.95 52.59
N PRO A 946 -36.68 8.64 52.29
CA PRO A 946 -37.15 8.52 50.92
C PRO A 946 -37.68 9.86 50.39
N SER A 947 -37.46 10.12 49.10
CA SER A 947 -38.27 11.06 48.32
C SER A 947 -39.05 10.30 47.22
N PRO A 948 -40.21 10.81 46.79
CA PRO A 948 -41.34 9.96 46.41
C PRO A 948 -41.50 9.88 44.90
N PHE A 949 -41.94 8.73 44.38
CA PHE A 949 -42.64 8.69 43.10
C PHE A 949 -43.90 7.82 43.19
N LEU A 950 -45.00 8.51 42.92
CA LEU A 950 -46.37 8.07 42.76
C LEU A 950 -46.51 7.02 41.66
N ILE A 951 -47.24 5.93 41.93
CA ILE A 951 -48.17 5.34 40.95
C ILE A 951 -49.49 5.00 41.67
N HIS A 952 -50.57 5.46 41.06
CA HIS A 952 -51.96 5.40 41.48
C HIS A 952 -52.55 3.98 41.56
N PRO A 953 -53.68 3.81 42.28
CA PRO A 953 -54.21 2.52 42.69
C PRO A 953 -55.14 1.91 41.63
N ASN A 954 -55.27 0.59 41.65
CA ASN A 954 -56.47 -0.07 41.14
C ASN A 954 -57.04 -0.98 42.25
N PRO A 955 -58.30 -0.79 42.69
CA PRO A 955 -58.88 -1.54 43.78
C PRO A 955 -59.57 -2.78 43.25
N ASN A 956 -59.29 -3.95 43.83
CA ASN A 956 -60.26 -5.03 43.95
C ASN A 956 -59.85 -6.02 45.04
N SER A 957 -60.55 -5.86 46.17
CA SER A 957 -61.29 -6.89 46.88
C SER A 957 -60.57 -8.04 47.63
N LEU A 958 -60.96 -8.08 48.92
CA LEU A 958 -61.25 -9.25 49.78
C LEU A 958 -60.22 -9.69 50.84
N CYS A 959 -60.40 -9.13 52.03
CA CYS A 959 -60.61 -9.81 53.32
C CYS A 959 -59.99 -11.21 53.51
N SER A 960 -59.14 -11.37 54.53
CA SER A 960 -59.57 -11.81 55.88
C SER A 960 -58.37 -12.13 56.79
N THR A 961 -58.38 -11.52 57.97
CA THR A 961 -57.67 -11.95 59.19
C THR A 961 -58.36 -13.22 59.77
N PRO A 962 -57.79 -14.04 60.69
CA PRO A 962 -57.20 -13.50 61.93
C PRO A 962 -56.20 -14.33 62.81
N TYR A 963 -55.68 -13.60 63.81
CA TYR A 963 -55.46 -13.98 65.22
C TYR A 963 -54.14 -14.62 65.76
N LYS A 964 -53.47 -13.80 66.60
CA LYS A 964 -53.01 -13.99 68.02
C LYS A 964 -51.88 -14.99 68.41
N SER A 965 -50.72 -14.39 68.70
CA SER A 965 -49.96 -14.31 69.99
C SER A 965 -49.88 -15.49 71.00
N ALA A 966 -48.66 -15.86 71.39
CA ALA A 966 -48.11 -16.05 72.77
C ALA A 966 -46.60 -16.40 72.63
N GLY A 967 -45.63 -15.74 73.27
CA GLY A 967 -45.25 -15.82 74.69
C GLY A 967 -44.23 -16.97 74.90
N ILE A 968 -42.91 -16.76 74.86
CA ILE A 968 -41.97 -16.32 75.93
C ILE A 968 -41.37 -17.50 76.76
N ASP A 969 -40.04 -17.42 76.96
CA ASP A 969 -39.14 -18.03 77.97
C ASP A 969 -38.76 -19.53 77.95
N ASN A 970 -37.47 -19.85 77.73
CA ASN A 970 -36.45 -20.07 78.78
C ASN A 970 -35.19 -20.88 78.33
N LEU A 971 -34.03 -20.47 78.87
CA LEU A 971 -32.81 -21.25 79.24
C LEU A 971 -31.73 -21.62 78.18
N ASP A 972 -30.69 -20.77 78.06
CA ASP A 972 -29.33 -20.86 78.70
C ASP A 972 -28.62 -22.25 78.85
N PRO A 973 -27.28 -22.33 79.08
CA PRO A 973 -26.18 -22.11 78.14
C PRO A 973 -25.10 -23.23 78.21
N LEU A 974 -24.60 -23.72 77.08
CA LEU A 974 -23.38 -24.56 77.03
C LEU A 974 -22.95 -24.66 75.57
N PHE A 975 -21.97 -23.85 75.13
CA PHE A 975 -21.05 -24.11 74.00
C PHE A 975 -20.28 -22.82 73.66
N LEU A 976 -19.54 -22.29 74.63
CA LEU A 976 -18.55 -21.22 74.41
C LEU A 976 -17.31 -21.54 75.25
N LYS A 977 -16.42 -22.37 74.68
CA LYS A 977 -14.96 -22.40 74.94
C LYS A 977 -14.30 -23.54 74.15
N LEU A 978 -13.74 -23.17 72.99
CA LEU A 978 -12.67 -23.81 72.18
C LEU A 978 -12.84 -23.13 70.81
N SER A 979 -12.03 -22.19 70.35
CA SER A 979 -10.59 -22.00 70.48
C SER A 979 -10.25 -20.55 70.12
N ALA A 980 -9.48 -19.88 70.97
CA ALA A 980 -8.74 -18.68 70.63
C ALA A 980 -7.27 -19.07 70.50
N GLU A 981 -6.67 -18.84 69.34
CA GLU A 981 -5.26 -18.43 69.11
C GLU A 981 -4.89 -18.62 67.62
N ILE A 982 -4.73 -17.51 66.89
CA ILE A 982 -3.49 -17.08 66.22
C ILE A 982 -3.81 -15.85 65.33
N VAL A 983 -3.42 -14.70 65.86
CA VAL A 983 -2.70 -13.55 65.27
C VAL A 983 -3.19 -12.87 63.97
N ALA A 984 -3.41 -11.57 64.13
CA ALA A 984 -3.63 -10.54 63.13
C ALA A 984 -2.31 -9.92 62.59
N THR A 985 -2.35 -9.62 61.28
CA THR A 985 -1.77 -8.45 60.53
C THR A 985 -0.24 -8.24 60.41
N PRO A 986 0.27 -7.40 59.47
CA PRO A 986 -0.07 -7.12 58.06
C PRO A 986 1.19 -7.18 57.12
N ILE A 987 1.05 -7.08 55.78
CA ILE A 987 2.23 -6.96 54.87
C ILE A 987 2.06 -5.81 53.87
N THR A 988 2.83 -4.75 54.11
CA THR A 988 3.48 -3.79 53.18
C THR A 988 4.55 -3.10 54.04
N SER A 989 5.82 -2.90 53.71
CA SER A 989 6.54 -2.91 52.44
C SER A 989 8.06 -2.92 52.71
N LEU A 990 8.81 -3.32 51.68
CA LEU A 990 10.13 -2.80 51.26
C LEU A 990 11.43 -3.16 52.03
N PHE A 991 12.41 -3.46 51.16
CA PHE A 991 13.86 -3.27 51.24
C PHE A 991 14.75 -4.45 51.64
N ASN A 992 15.68 -4.70 50.69
CA ASN A 992 17.03 -5.21 50.87
C ASN A 992 17.20 -6.70 51.17
N LEU A 993 18.30 -7.35 50.83
CA LEU A 993 19.33 -7.20 49.81
C LEU A 993 20.16 -8.48 50.06
N PHE A 994 20.46 -9.26 49.03
CA PHE A 994 21.57 -10.21 48.96
C PHE A 994 21.71 -11.39 49.96
N HIS A 995 22.08 -12.51 49.33
CA HIS A 995 23.13 -13.46 49.71
C HIS A 995 22.78 -14.75 50.47
N ILE A 996 23.00 -15.86 49.73
CA ILE A 996 23.58 -17.16 50.14
C ILE A 996 22.56 -18.06 50.85
N ILE A 997 22.06 -19.14 50.24
CA ILE A 997 22.75 -20.35 49.74
C ILE A 997 22.16 -20.81 48.40
#